data_AF-A0A813NJX3-F1
#
_entry.id   AF-A0A813NJX3-F1
#
_cell.length_a   1.000
_cell.length_b   1.000
_cell.length_c   1.000
_cell.angle_alpha   90.00
_cell.angle_beta   90.00
_cell.angle_gamma   90.00
#
_symmetry.space_group_name_H-M   'P 1'
#
loop_
_entity.id
_entity.type
_entity.pdbx_description
1 polymer ?
#
loop_
_entity_poly.entity_id
_entity_poly.type
_entity_poly.pdbx_seq_one_letter_code
_entity_poly.pdbx_strand_id
1 'polypeptide(L)'
;MKINENAPSLTTLCALVDQTILNRLSQFYSSQYVSAFVTPSNVFQLQTDAFISQFKSATRNEFLLSLAMIRNTTQSNALVSGQFTNYRLYGYLGYDLSTQFAQYGDCTCSSSATCLTQYAVINYPDFTDTFPLPGLYTGCYIIESLLQSNLQCFYDQACIDTVQSYLGSSTLINVTALDISLSNQFLENSTVADILDQLMVEEWKNSSMYENYYNECKPSRCSYTVTTKNSALYIITTLIGLVGGLITMLKLTVPMLVKFVRKCIHKQAKAEAEIVNVKAPSIIEYEQLYNSYSQTLTCECTQISINYEKFIQIQYTLHQVCRSDFVTQHWIDYVANSYGNDGTFYDTFRTTGTFVFQALSTLCVLVDQTISNSLTQFYSSQYVSEFVTPENVFQLQTNAFISQFISSTTNQFLLSLSMIRKTTQSNALLSGQFTNYRFYYNLDSSLTTESVRYDDCTCTSSATCIEQYTVINYPNFTQVFPLPGLYIGCYIIESLLQSNLQCFYDQVCIDTVQLYLQSSTFINATALDISLSIQYLENSTIADILEQLMVEEWNSSSIYENYYSECQPSGCSYTVTSKNSAIYIITTLIGLVGGLITVLKLTVPMLVKFARKCMHKEVKTEAETLGRQSKCSILYKLKEYFSTFNIFPSVPPTTDEHKLRNQRISTRLFIFFLIISLAILLLYTSLINITETVNIKEPSIKDYKQLYNSYSQTLTCECTQISINYEKFIHIQYTLHQICHSDFVTQQWIDYLATSYGDNTPNYADFRVTSTSTFQAVSAFCTLVNQTISNSLIQFYSSQYVSASVTPSNLFQLQTEAFISQFKSSTTNQFLLSLSMIRNTTQSNALLPGQLSNFGFSMDEVHLLLAYYPRSYGNCTCSSSAACVTQSAIYELLNDTTLFSLSGFYTGCYIIESLLQSNLQCFYNQTCINILQSYCQTSSFINVTALAVPLPGQFLENSTIADVLDELMVEEWINSSIYGNYYSECQPSGCSYTITTKNSAIYIITTLIGLVGGLITVLKFTVPNLVKLSNLQCFYNQTCINILQSYFQAPSLMNITALAVPLPGRFLENSTIADVLEQLMVEEWINSSIYGNYYSECQPSGCSYTITTKNSAIYIITTLIGLVGGLITVMKLIMPYLVKFIMFYIKKCKGGRATIMPMIQT
;
A
#
# COMPACT_ATOMS: atom_id res chain seq x y z
N MET A 1 -39.61 -10.72 3.44
CA MET A 1 -40.97 -10.89 4.04
C MET A 1 -41.07 -10.06 5.32
N LYS A 2 -42.27 -9.77 5.84
CA LYS A 2 -42.46 -9.46 7.27
C LYS A 2 -43.05 -10.69 7.98
N ILE A 3 -42.20 -11.65 8.31
CA ILE A 3 -42.51 -12.65 9.36
C ILE A 3 -42.34 -11.88 10.67
N ASN A 4 -43.43 -11.64 11.40
CA ASN A 4 -43.53 -10.47 12.28
C ASN A 4 -42.65 -10.50 13.55
N GLU A 5 -41.93 -11.61 13.78
CA GLU A 5 -41.06 -11.83 14.94
C GLU A 5 -39.61 -12.18 14.53
N ASN A 6 -39.40 -12.94 13.45
CA ASN A 6 -38.05 -13.36 12.99
C ASN A 6 -37.50 -12.62 11.75
N ALA A 7 -38.32 -11.91 10.96
CA ALA A 7 -37.83 -11.23 9.75
C ALA A 7 -36.98 -9.95 9.96
N PRO A 8 -37.05 -9.21 11.09
CA PRO A 8 -36.11 -8.11 11.34
C PRO A 8 -34.66 -8.60 11.26
N SER A 9 -34.35 -9.69 11.95
CA SER A 9 -32.98 -10.18 12.17
C SER A 9 -32.26 -10.57 10.88
N LEU A 10 -32.93 -11.23 9.94
CA LEU A 10 -32.33 -11.53 8.62
C LEU A 10 -32.14 -10.27 7.77
N THR A 11 -33.12 -9.36 7.77
CA THR A 11 -33.01 -8.07 7.05
C THR A 11 -31.84 -7.26 7.58
N THR A 12 -31.66 -7.26 8.90
CA THR A 12 -30.59 -6.59 9.63
C THR A 12 -29.21 -7.23 9.36
N LEU A 13 -29.09 -8.56 9.32
CA LEU A 13 -27.83 -9.22 8.95
C LEU A 13 -27.41 -8.86 7.51
N CYS A 14 -28.34 -8.88 6.55
CA CYS A 14 -28.05 -8.46 5.18
C CYS A 14 -27.58 -6.99 5.10
N ALA A 15 -28.22 -6.09 5.85
CA ALA A 15 -27.85 -4.67 5.89
C ALA A 15 -26.47 -4.44 6.53
N LEU A 16 -26.13 -5.18 7.60
CA LEU A 16 -24.79 -5.13 8.21
C LEU A 16 -23.70 -5.65 7.28
N VAL A 17 -23.98 -6.72 6.54
CA VAL A 17 -23.07 -7.30 5.55
C VAL A 17 -22.81 -6.32 4.41
N ASP A 18 -23.86 -5.73 3.82
CA ASP A 18 -23.73 -4.71 2.78
C ASP A 18 -22.97 -3.47 3.27
N GLN A 19 -23.31 -2.94 4.45
CA GLN A 19 -22.58 -1.82 5.06
C GLN A 19 -21.10 -2.16 5.31
N THR A 20 -20.79 -3.38 5.74
CA THR A 20 -19.41 -3.85 5.93
C THR A 20 -18.64 -3.88 4.61
N ILE A 21 -19.22 -4.50 3.57
CA ILE A 21 -18.62 -4.59 2.24
C ILE A 21 -18.42 -3.19 1.63
N LEU A 22 -19.41 -2.30 1.70
CA LEU A 22 -19.31 -0.94 1.17
C LEU A 22 -18.26 -0.10 1.91
N ASN A 23 -18.21 -0.17 3.24
CA ASN A 23 -17.20 0.53 4.04
C ASN A 23 -15.79 0.03 3.73
N ARG A 24 -15.58 -1.30 3.67
CA ARG A 24 -14.27 -1.87 3.33
C ARG A 24 -13.90 -1.64 1.86
N LEU A 25 -14.84 -1.64 0.91
CA LEU A 25 -14.59 -1.25 -0.48
C LEU A 25 -14.15 0.21 -0.60
N SER A 26 -14.77 1.12 0.17
CA SER A 26 -14.36 2.54 0.21
C SER A 26 -12.92 2.71 0.72
N GLN A 27 -12.53 1.96 1.75
CA GLN A 27 -11.14 1.91 2.23
C GLN A 27 -10.18 1.28 1.21
N PHE A 28 -10.61 0.23 0.50
CA PHE A 28 -9.82 -0.43 -0.54
C PHE A 28 -9.59 0.47 -1.75
N TYR A 29 -10.62 1.13 -2.27
CA TYR A 29 -10.51 2.06 -3.41
C TYR A 29 -9.82 3.39 -3.08
N SER A 30 -9.71 3.76 -1.80
CA SER A 30 -8.87 4.90 -1.37
C SER A 30 -7.40 4.51 -1.13
N SER A 31 -7.07 3.21 -1.05
CA SER A 31 -5.68 2.75 -1.02
C SER A 31 -4.99 3.00 -2.37
N GLN A 32 -3.74 3.46 -2.33
CA GLN A 32 -2.97 3.72 -3.55
C GLN A 32 -2.06 2.54 -3.87
N TYR A 33 -2.15 2.02 -5.09
CA TYR A 33 -1.15 1.08 -5.61
C TYR A 33 0.16 1.83 -5.86
N VAL A 34 1.13 1.66 -4.96
CA VAL A 34 2.45 2.31 -5.04
C VAL A 34 3.49 1.32 -5.57
N SER A 35 4.23 1.74 -6.60
CA SER A 35 5.43 1.05 -7.08
C SER A 35 6.43 2.08 -7.60
N ALA A 36 7.72 1.88 -7.32
CA ALA A 36 8.79 2.74 -7.83
C ALA A 36 8.99 2.61 -9.36
N PHE A 37 8.51 1.51 -9.94
CA PHE A 37 8.61 1.20 -11.37
C PHE A 37 7.24 0.84 -11.96
N VAL A 38 7.12 0.95 -13.28
CA VAL A 38 5.96 0.37 -13.98
C VAL A 38 6.04 -1.15 -13.84
N THR A 39 5.08 -1.71 -13.10
CA THR A 39 4.98 -3.14 -12.84
C THR A 39 4.65 -3.87 -14.15
N PRO A 40 5.34 -4.96 -14.54
CA PRO A 40 4.94 -5.76 -15.69
C PRO A 40 3.52 -6.31 -15.53
N SER A 41 2.74 -6.39 -16.62
CA SER A 41 1.30 -6.72 -16.55
C SER A 41 0.98 -8.02 -15.82
N ASN A 42 1.79 -9.06 -16.02
CA ASN A 42 1.64 -10.34 -15.32
C ASN A 42 1.91 -10.24 -13.79
N VAL A 43 2.83 -9.36 -13.38
CA VAL A 43 3.15 -9.14 -11.97
C VAL A 43 2.10 -8.23 -11.32
N PHE A 44 1.68 -7.17 -12.02
CA PHE A 44 0.57 -6.30 -11.62
C PHE A 44 -0.72 -7.10 -11.39
N GLN A 45 -1.02 -8.04 -12.29
CA GLN A 45 -2.23 -8.86 -12.19
C GLN A 45 -2.15 -9.85 -11.01
N LEU A 46 -1.02 -10.54 -10.81
CA LEU A 46 -0.79 -11.38 -9.63
C LEU A 46 -0.87 -10.59 -8.31
N GLN A 47 -0.31 -9.38 -8.25
CA GLN A 47 -0.41 -8.52 -7.07
C GLN A 47 -1.84 -8.01 -6.86
N THR A 48 -2.57 -7.67 -7.92
CA THR A 48 -3.98 -7.26 -7.84
C THR A 48 -4.87 -8.41 -7.34
N ASP A 49 -4.68 -9.63 -7.85
CA ASP A 49 -5.42 -10.82 -7.40
C ASP A 49 -5.08 -11.17 -5.94
N ALA A 50 -3.83 -10.98 -5.51
CA ALA A 50 -3.42 -11.12 -4.11
C ALA A 50 -4.09 -10.07 -3.20
N PHE A 51 -4.06 -8.78 -3.57
CA PHE A 51 -4.73 -7.72 -2.81
C PHE A 51 -6.25 -7.93 -2.73
N ILE A 52 -6.91 -8.37 -3.80
CA ILE A 52 -8.35 -8.68 -3.78
C ILE A 52 -8.64 -9.91 -2.90
N SER A 53 -7.76 -10.92 -2.89
CA SER A 53 -7.90 -12.10 -2.03
C SER A 53 -7.71 -11.75 -0.54
N GLN A 54 -6.72 -10.91 -0.24
CA GLN A 54 -6.47 -10.35 1.10
C GLN A 54 -7.68 -9.54 1.57
N PHE A 55 -8.19 -8.64 0.71
CA PHE A 55 -9.39 -7.84 0.97
C PHE A 55 -10.62 -8.70 1.36
N LYS A 56 -10.91 -9.75 0.58
CA LYS A 56 -12.03 -10.67 0.86
C LYS A 56 -11.85 -11.39 2.20
N SER A 57 -10.66 -11.92 2.45
CA SER A 57 -10.35 -12.64 3.70
C SER A 57 -10.45 -11.73 4.93
N ALA A 58 -9.84 -10.54 4.88
CA ALA A 58 -9.85 -9.59 5.99
C ALA A 58 -11.27 -9.07 6.30
N THR A 59 -12.03 -8.70 5.27
CA THR A 59 -13.43 -8.21 5.42
C THR A 59 -14.31 -9.28 6.07
N ARG A 60 -14.18 -10.55 5.67
CA ARG A 60 -14.91 -11.66 6.28
C ARG A 60 -14.47 -11.88 7.73
N ASN A 61 -13.16 -12.03 7.96
CA ASN A 61 -12.65 -12.41 9.27
C ASN A 61 -12.95 -11.35 10.34
N GLU A 62 -12.89 -10.06 10.00
CA GLU A 62 -13.31 -8.96 10.88
C GLU A 62 -14.80 -9.02 11.20
N PHE A 63 -15.66 -9.23 10.19
CA PHE A 63 -17.10 -9.32 10.38
C PHE A 63 -17.47 -10.48 11.31
N LEU A 64 -16.95 -11.68 11.06
CA LEU A 64 -17.24 -12.87 11.86
C LEU A 64 -16.72 -12.73 13.29
N LEU A 65 -15.51 -12.18 13.48
CA LEU A 65 -14.95 -11.93 14.81
C LEU A 65 -15.79 -10.91 15.59
N SER A 66 -16.23 -9.83 14.94
CA SER A 66 -17.07 -8.80 15.57
C SER A 66 -18.44 -9.37 15.95
N LEU A 67 -19.05 -10.18 15.07
CA LEU A 67 -20.31 -10.87 15.34
C LEU A 67 -20.17 -11.86 16.51
N ALA A 68 -19.11 -12.67 16.53
CA ALA A 68 -18.82 -13.62 17.60
C ALA A 68 -18.59 -12.90 18.94
N MET A 69 -17.86 -11.78 18.95
CA MET A 69 -17.63 -11.01 20.17
C MET A 69 -18.95 -10.47 20.76
N ILE A 70 -19.86 -9.94 19.94
CA ILE A 70 -21.18 -9.47 20.41
C ILE A 70 -22.04 -10.64 20.90
N ARG A 71 -22.13 -11.73 20.14
CA ARG A 71 -22.92 -12.93 20.51
C ARG A 71 -22.45 -13.52 21.83
N ASN A 72 -21.16 -13.82 21.95
CA ASN A 72 -20.62 -14.48 23.12
C ASN A 72 -20.65 -13.56 24.35
N THR A 73 -20.46 -12.24 24.18
CA THR A 73 -20.62 -11.27 25.29
C THR A 73 -22.09 -11.16 25.74
N THR A 74 -23.04 -11.23 24.80
CA THR A 74 -24.50 -11.27 25.09
C THR A 74 -24.85 -12.47 25.96
N GLN A 75 -24.38 -13.66 25.57
CA GLN A 75 -24.53 -14.90 26.34
C GLN A 75 -23.83 -14.82 27.70
N SER A 76 -22.60 -14.33 27.73
CA SER A 76 -21.76 -14.21 28.95
C SER A 76 -22.40 -13.30 29.99
N ASN A 77 -23.02 -12.19 29.58
CA ASN A 77 -23.77 -11.30 30.47
C ASN A 77 -25.21 -11.78 30.74
N ALA A 78 -25.57 -13.00 30.33
CA ALA A 78 -26.88 -13.60 30.57
C ALA A 78 -28.07 -12.76 30.06
N LEU A 79 -27.88 -11.93 29.01
CA LEU A 79 -28.83 -10.85 28.69
C LEU A 79 -30.19 -11.36 28.21
N VAL A 80 -31.28 -10.87 28.83
CA VAL A 80 -32.65 -11.31 28.56
C VAL A 80 -33.15 -10.84 27.20
N SER A 81 -33.75 -11.74 26.41
CA SER A 81 -34.62 -11.33 25.29
C SER A 81 -36.00 -10.94 25.82
N GLY A 82 -36.57 -9.82 25.36
CA GLY A 82 -37.93 -9.36 25.72
C GLY A 82 -39.06 -10.27 25.22
N GLN A 83 -38.75 -11.26 24.38
CA GLN A 83 -39.65 -12.36 24.00
C GLN A 83 -39.49 -13.61 24.90
N PHE A 84 -38.61 -13.57 25.90
CA PHE A 84 -38.36 -14.67 26.85
C PHE A 84 -37.91 -16.00 26.21
N THR A 85 -37.16 -15.91 25.10
CA THR A 85 -36.58 -17.07 24.40
C THR A 85 -35.48 -17.78 25.19
N ASN A 86 -34.68 -17.06 25.98
CA ASN A 86 -33.62 -17.63 26.82
C ASN A 86 -34.01 -17.87 28.29
N TYR A 87 -35.07 -17.22 28.77
CA TYR A 87 -35.49 -17.25 30.17
C TYR A 87 -37.01 -17.29 30.32
N ARG A 88 -37.53 -18.15 31.18
CA ARG A 88 -38.93 -18.16 31.60
C ARG A 88 -39.07 -17.48 32.96
N LEU A 89 -40.07 -16.61 33.11
CA LEU A 89 -40.40 -15.96 34.37
C LEU A 89 -41.48 -16.74 35.14
N TYR A 90 -41.29 -16.85 36.46
CA TYR A 90 -42.23 -17.46 37.39
C TYR A 90 -42.38 -16.55 38.62
N GLY A 91 -43.62 -16.21 38.98
CA GLY A 91 -43.91 -15.27 40.06
C GLY A 91 -45.18 -15.59 40.83
N TYR A 92 -45.24 -15.06 42.05
CA TYR A 92 -46.41 -15.07 42.91
C TYR A 92 -46.70 -13.64 43.38
N LEU A 93 -47.98 -13.29 43.57
CA LEU A 93 -48.41 -11.95 43.97
C LEU A 93 -47.70 -11.50 45.25
N GLY A 94 -46.95 -10.39 45.18
CA GLY A 94 -46.23 -9.79 46.30
C GLY A 94 -44.85 -10.41 46.62
N TYR A 95 -44.22 -11.07 45.65
CA TYR A 95 -42.86 -11.60 45.75
C TYR A 95 -42.04 -11.27 44.49
N ASP A 96 -40.71 -11.30 44.60
CA ASP A 96 -39.79 -11.14 43.46
C ASP A 96 -40.05 -12.21 42.37
N LEU A 97 -39.90 -11.84 41.09
CA LEU A 97 -39.95 -12.84 40.03
C LEU A 97 -38.68 -13.68 40.02
N SER A 98 -38.85 -14.99 39.88
CA SER A 98 -37.77 -15.95 39.65
C SER A 98 -37.62 -16.26 38.15
N THR A 99 -36.39 -16.50 37.70
CA THR A 99 -36.10 -17.02 36.36
C THR A 99 -35.80 -18.51 36.39
N GLN A 100 -36.19 -19.19 35.31
CA GLN A 100 -35.59 -20.46 34.92
C GLN A 100 -35.06 -20.33 33.49
N PHE A 101 -33.97 -21.02 33.19
CA PHE A 101 -33.43 -21.07 31.82
C PHE A 101 -34.45 -21.71 30.89
N ALA A 102 -34.63 -21.16 29.69
CA ALA A 102 -35.41 -21.83 28.67
C ALA A 102 -34.73 -23.15 28.27
N GLN A 103 -35.56 -24.15 27.95
CA GLN A 103 -35.11 -25.48 27.56
C GLN A 103 -35.68 -25.82 26.18
N TYR A 104 -34.80 -26.30 25.30
CA TYR A 104 -35.07 -26.69 23.93
C TYR A 104 -34.53 -28.12 23.72
N GLY A 105 -35.44 -29.10 23.65
CA GLY A 105 -35.06 -30.51 23.75
C GLY A 105 -34.38 -30.82 25.08
N ASP A 106 -33.26 -31.54 25.05
CA ASP A 106 -32.45 -31.84 26.23
C ASP A 106 -31.39 -30.74 26.54
N CYS A 107 -31.49 -29.57 25.91
CA CYS A 107 -30.50 -28.48 26.00
C CYS A 107 -31.09 -27.25 26.71
N THR A 108 -30.36 -26.66 27.66
CA THR A 108 -30.78 -25.50 28.47
C THR A 108 -29.95 -24.25 28.15
N CYS A 109 -30.60 -23.09 28.11
CA CYS A 109 -29.94 -21.82 27.74
C CYS A 109 -28.87 -21.32 28.74
N SER A 110 -28.68 -22.01 29.87
CA SER A 110 -27.56 -21.84 30.79
C SER A 110 -26.27 -22.53 30.34
N SER A 111 -26.35 -23.66 29.64
CA SER A 111 -25.18 -24.41 29.19
C SER A 111 -24.73 -23.98 27.78
N SER A 112 -25.66 -23.67 26.88
CA SER A 112 -25.35 -23.09 25.56
C SER A 112 -26.43 -22.14 25.02
N ALA A 113 -26.00 -21.03 24.39
CA ALA A 113 -26.85 -20.19 23.55
C ALA A 113 -27.34 -20.90 22.26
N THR A 114 -26.71 -22.01 21.86
CA THR A 114 -27.04 -22.78 20.66
C THR A 114 -28.05 -23.91 20.92
N CYS A 115 -28.81 -23.87 22.02
CA CYS A 115 -29.91 -24.80 22.24
C CYS A 115 -31.08 -24.46 21.29
N LEU A 116 -31.60 -25.46 20.58
CA LEU A 116 -32.56 -25.29 19.47
C LEU A 116 -33.66 -26.35 19.52
N THR A 117 -34.84 -25.99 19.01
CA THR A 117 -35.87 -26.92 18.53
C THR A 117 -36.39 -26.44 17.17
N GLN A 118 -37.04 -27.34 16.41
CA GLN A 118 -37.63 -26.95 15.12
C GLN A 118 -38.72 -25.89 15.34
N TYR A 119 -38.70 -24.82 14.54
CA TYR A 119 -39.74 -23.79 14.58
C TYR A 119 -41.06 -24.38 14.09
N ALA A 120 -42.18 -24.10 14.78
CA ALA A 120 -43.51 -24.46 14.31
C ALA A 120 -44.48 -23.29 14.46
N VAL A 121 -45.43 -23.18 13.53
CA VAL A 121 -46.63 -22.37 13.75
C VAL A 121 -47.57 -23.19 14.63
N ILE A 122 -47.96 -22.64 15.78
CA ILE A 122 -48.76 -23.34 16.79
C ILE A 122 -50.15 -22.70 16.87
N ASN A 123 -51.20 -23.52 16.84
CA ASN A 123 -52.58 -23.07 17.00
C ASN A 123 -52.92 -22.76 18.47
N TYR A 124 -53.38 -21.54 18.76
CA TYR A 124 -53.70 -21.04 20.10
C TYR A 124 -55.23 -21.03 20.31
N PRO A 125 -55.77 -21.47 21.47
CA PRO A 125 -55.07 -21.74 22.74
C PRO A 125 -54.70 -23.20 22.98
N ASP A 126 -55.05 -24.13 22.10
CA ASP A 126 -55.00 -25.57 22.40
C ASP A 126 -53.58 -26.17 22.31
N PHE A 127 -52.63 -25.49 21.66
CA PHE A 127 -51.24 -25.92 21.41
C PHE A 127 -51.09 -27.27 20.65
N THR A 128 -52.18 -27.86 20.14
CA THR A 128 -52.18 -29.19 19.53
C THR A 128 -51.81 -29.23 18.06
N ASP A 129 -52.25 -28.25 17.25
CA ASP A 129 -51.88 -28.20 15.84
C ASP A 129 -50.56 -27.44 15.69
N THR A 130 -49.52 -28.15 15.28
CA THR A 130 -48.21 -27.58 14.96
C THR A 130 -47.88 -27.81 13.49
N PHE A 131 -47.69 -26.74 12.72
CA PHE A 131 -47.07 -26.82 11.39
C PHE A 131 -45.56 -26.56 11.52
N PRO A 132 -44.70 -27.61 11.55
CA PRO A 132 -43.26 -27.43 11.64
C PRO A 132 -42.73 -26.82 10.34
N LEU A 133 -41.91 -25.78 10.45
CA LEU A 133 -41.27 -25.11 9.33
C LEU A 133 -39.99 -25.87 8.94
N PRO A 134 -39.86 -26.42 7.73
CA PRO A 134 -38.63 -27.05 7.28
C PRO A 134 -37.48 -26.03 7.24
N GLY A 135 -36.34 -26.39 7.83
CA GLY A 135 -35.13 -25.56 7.85
C GLY A 135 -35.04 -24.52 8.97
N LEU A 136 -36.16 -24.09 9.56
CA LEU A 136 -36.19 -23.06 10.59
C LEU A 136 -36.18 -23.64 12.02
N TYR A 137 -35.42 -23.00 12.90
CA TYR A 137 -35.32 -23.33 14.32
C TYR A 137 -35.71 -22.14 15.22
N THR A 138 -36.04 -22.43 16.47
CA THR A 138 -36.13 -21.47 17.59
C THR A 138 -35.30 -21.97 18.76
N GLY A 139 -34.78 -21.05 19.57
CA GLY A 139 -33.72 -21.29 20.54
C GLY A 139 -33.43 -20.05 21.37
N CYS A 140 -32.40 -20.11 22.21
CA CYS A 140 -32.14 -19.13 23.27
C CYS A 140 -32.11 -17.67 22.77
N TYR A 141 -31.44 -17.42 21.65
CA TYR A 141 -31.38 -16.11 21.02
C TYR A 141 -31.83 -16.19 19.56
N ILE A 142 -32.49 -15.12 19.08
CA ILE A 142 -33.08 -15.07 17.74
C ILE A 142 -31.99 -15.14 16.65
N ILE A 143 -30.86 -14.45 16.84
CA ILE A 143 -29.72 -14.55 15.91
C ILE A 143 -29.09 -15.93 15.91
N GLU A 144 -28.91 -16.60 17.07
CA GLU A 144 -28.38 -17.98 17.11
C GLU A 144 -29.31 -18.94 16.37
N SER A 145 -30.61 -18.82 16.63
CA SER A 145 -31.66 -19.61 15.98
C SER A 145 -31.67 -19.40 14.46
N LEU A 146 -31.51 -18.16 14.01
CA LEU A 146 -31.43 -17.82 12.60
C LEU A 146 -30.16 -18.35 11.94
N LEU A 147 -28.98 -18.17 12.57
CA LEU A 147 -27.69 -18.65 12.06
C LEU A 147 -27.68 -20.17 11.85
N GLN A 148 -28.29 -20.92 12.76
CA GLN A 148 -28.38 -22.38 12.69
C GLN A 148 -29.57 -22.88 11.83
N SER A 149 -30.43 -21.97 11.38
CA SER A 149 -31.48 -22.27 10.39
C SER A 149 -30.94 -22.27 8.97
N ASN A 150 -31.60 -23.00 8.07
CA ASN A 150 -31.47 -22.84 6.62
C ASN A 150 -32.78 -22.31 6.02
N LEU A 151 -32.75 -21.98 4.72
CA LEU A 151 -33.85 -21.32 4.04
C LEU A 151 -34.80 -22.29 3.30
N GLN A 152 -34.82 -23.58 3.65
CA GLN A 152 -35.61 -24.61 2.94
C GLN A 152 -37.08 -24.21 2.68
N CYS A 153 -37.83 -23.81 3.71
CA CYS A 153 -39.23 -23.38 3.55
C CYS A 153 -39.40 -22.15 2.61
N PHE A 154 -38.36 -21.36 2.37
CA PHE A 154 -38.40 -20.20 1.46
C PHE A 154 -38.14 -20.59 0.00
N TYR A 155 -37.60 -21.78 -0.29
CA TYR A 155 -37.51 -22.34 -1.65
C TYR A 155 -38.77 -23.12 -2.06
N ASP A 156 -39.63 -23.51 -1.10
CA ASP A 156 -40.92 -24.16 -1.38
C ASP A 156 -42.11 -23.19 -1.29
N GLN A 157 -42.75 -22.92 -2.42
CA GLN A 157 -43.98 -22.11 -2.48
C GLN A 157 -45.11 -22.73 -1.65
N ALA A 158 -45.23 -24.06 -1.57
CA ALA A 158 -46.29 -24.70 -0.77
C ALA A 158 -46.08 -24.46 0.73
N CYS A 159 -44.83 -24.44 1.22
CA CYS A 159 -44.50 -24.03 2.57
C CYS A 159 -44.87 -22.55 2.82
N ILE A 160 -44.51 -21.64 1.91
CA ILE A 160 -44.87 -20.22 2.00
C ILE A 160 -46.39 -20.03 2.05
N ASP A 161 -47.13 -20.62 1.11
CA ASP A 161 -48.59 -20.52 1.02
C ASP A 161 -49.27 -21.08 2.28
N THR A 162 -48.72 -22.16 2.85
CA THR A 162 -49.17 -22.73 4.12
C THR A 162 -48.94 -21.75 5.28
N VAL A 163 -47.76 -21.14 5.40
CA VAL A 163 -47.48 -20.11 6.43
C VAL A 163 -48.42 -18.91 6.28
N GLN A 164 -48.68 -18.46 5.05
CA GLN A 164 -49.64 -17.36 4.81
C GLN A 164 -51.06 -17.71 5.25
N SER A 165 -51.48 -18.97 5.13
CA SER A 165 -52.82 -19.42 5.55
C SER A 165 -53.06 -19.27 7.06
N TYR A 166 -52.01 -19.44 7.87
CA TYR A 166 -52.08 -19.28 9.33
C TYR A 166 -52.01 -17.80 9.78
N LEU A 167 -51.38 -16.91 9.02
CA LEU A 167 -51.10 -15.52 9.43
C LEU A 167 -52.32 -14.57 9.36
N GLY A 168 -53.46 -15.02 8.82
CA GLY A 168 -54.72 -14.25 8.83
C GLY A 168 -54.91 -13.32 7.63
N SER A 169 -56.16 -13.17 7.18
CA SER A 169 -56.52 -12.73 5.83
C SER A 169 -56.60 -11.20 5.61
N SER A 170 -55.97 -10.38 6.45
CA SER A 170 -56.01 -8.91 6.32
C SER A 170 -55.10 -8.36 5.22
N THR A 171 -53.94 -8.99 4.99
CA THR A 171 -53.05 -8.71 3.84
C THR A 171 -52.41 -10.00 3.31
N LEU A 172 -52.97 -10.58 2.25
CA LEU A 172 -52.26 -11.57 1.43
C LEU A 172 -51.09 -10.86 0.73
N ILE A 173 -49.89 -11.01 1.28
CA ILE A 173 -48.66 -10.50 0.65
C ILE A 173 -48.30 -11.47 -0.48
N ASN A 174 -48.31 -11.01 -1.72
CA ASN A 174 -47.82 -11.82 -2.84
C ASN A 174 -46.30 -12.05 -2.66
N VAL A 175 -45.92 -13.23 -2.19
CA VAL A 175 -44.52 -13.63 -1.99
C VAL A 175 -44.25 -14.91 -2.76
N THR A 176 -43.33 -14.80 -3.71
CA THR A 176 -42.78 -15.94 -4.44
C THR A 176 -41.67 -16.61 -3.63
N ALA A 177 -41.55 -17.92 -3.75
CA ALA A 177 -40.38 -18.67 -3.31
C ALA A 177 -39.08 -18.16 -3.97
N LEU A 178 -37.96 -18.45 -3.31
CA LEU A 178 -36.61 -18.23 -3.84
C LEU A 178 -36.33 -19.20 -4.98
N ASP A 179 -35.59 -18.73 -6.00
CA ASP A 179 -35.19 -19.57 -7.13
C ASP A 179 -33.77 -20.11 -6.91
N ILE A 180 -33.66 -21.40 -6.59
CA ILE A 180 -32.38 -22.08 -6.37
C ILE A 180 -31.48 -22.10 -7.62
N SER A 181 -32.05 -21.91 -8.83
CA SER A 181 -31.26 -21.84 -10.07
C SER A 181 -30.50 -20.52 -10.27
N LEU A 182 -30.73 -19.54 -9.38
CA LEU A 182 -29.97 -18.29 -9.32
C LEU A 182 -28.79 -18.35 -8.33
N SER A 183 -28.73 -19.34 -7.45
CA SER A 183 -27.58 -19.55 -6.55
C SER A 183 -26.48 -20.30 -7.29
N ASN A 184 -25.24 -19.82 -7.15
CA ASN A 184 -24.05 -20.47 -7.69
C ASN A 184 -23.18 -21.08 -6.59
N GLN A 185 -23.37 -20.65 -5.33
CA GLN A 185 -22.48 -20.99 -4.22
C GLN A 185 -23.15 -21.79 -3.08
N PHE A 186 -24.46 -21.66 -2.88
CA PHE A 186 -25.15 -22.23 -1.72
C PHE A 186 -26.17 -23.32 -2.12
N LEU A 187 -26.49 -24.19 -1.16
CA LEU A 187 -27.52 -25.23 -1.32
C LEU A 187 -28.79 -24.83 -0.57
N GLU A 188 -29.92 -25.40 -0.93
CA GLU A 188 -31.22 -25.23 -0.25
C GLU A 188 -31.13 -25.48 1.28
N ASN A 189 -30.24 -26.39 1.68
CA ASN A 189 -29.98 -26.75 3.08
C ASN A 189 -28.78 -26.04 3.73
N SER A 190 -28.09 -25.13 3.04
CA SER A 190 -27.03 -24.29 3.62
C SER A 190 -27.62 -23.41 4.72
N THR A 191 -26.99 -23.41 5.90
CA THR A 191 -27.42 -22.58 7.02
C THR A 191 -27.15 -21.10 6.76
N VAL A 192 -27.84 -20.21 7.48
CA VAL A 192 -27.54 -18.78 7.41
C VAL A 192 -26.12 -18.50 7.90
N ALA A 193 -25.56 -19.33 8.80
CA ALA A 193 -24.14 -19.31 9.13
C ALA A 193 -23.24 -19.63 7.91
N ASP A 194 -23.49 -20.72 7.17
CA ASP A 194 -22.71 -21.06 5.95
C ASP A 194 -22.73 -19.94 4.91
N ILE A 195 -23.88 -19.27 4.78
CA ILE A 195 -24.09 -18.14 3.85
C ILE A 195 -23.37 -16.89 4.37
N LEU A 196 -23.41 -16.63 5.68
CA LEU A 196 -22.79 -15.46 6.32
C LEU A 196 -21.26 -15.58 6.45
N ASP A 197 -20.72 -16.79 6.58
CA ASP A 197 -19.29 -17.12 6.48
C ASP A 197 -18.70 -16.80 5.10
N GLN A 198 -19.55 -16.48 4.13
CA GLN A 198 -19.18 -16.04 2.78
C GLN A 198 -19.66 -14.60 2.51
N LEU A 199 -19.98 -13.85 3.58
CA LEU A 199 -20.57 -12.51 3.54
C LEU A 199 -21.82 -12.41 2.65
N MET A 200 -22.62 -13.48 2.57
CA MET A 200 -23.82 -13.56 1.73
C MET A 200 -23.58 -13.25 0.24
N VAL A 201 -22.33 -13.34 -0.25
CA VAL A 201 -21.97 -13.05 -1.65
C VAL A 201 -21.98 -14.33 -2.49
N GLU A 202 -22.82 -14.35 -3.53
CA GLU A 202 -22.91 -15.42 -4.54
C GLU A 202 -21.77 -15.40 -5.57
N GLU A 203 -21.27 -14.21 -5.95
CA GLU A 203 -20.21 -14.10 -6.95
C GLU A 203 -19.41 -12.78 -6.81
N TRP A 204 -18.09 -12.88 -6.72
CA TRP A 204 -17.19 -11.73 -6.75
C TRP A 204 -16.64 -11.46 -8.16
N LYS A 205 -17.25 -10.51 -8.88
CA LYS A 205 -16.80 -10.09 -10.22
C LYS A 205 -15.58 -9.15 -10.17
N ASN A 206 -14.39 -9.74 -10.06
CA ASN A 206 -13.10 -9.03 -10.16
C ASN A 206 -12.91 -8.42 -11.57
N SER A 207 -12.33 -7.22 -11.67
CA SER A 207 -11.75 -6.70 -12.92
C SER A 207 -10.54 -5.80 -12.64
N SER A 208 -9.51 -5.87 -13.49
CA SER A 208 -8.25 -5.14 -13.34
C SER A 208 -7.84 -4.48 -14.65
N MET A 209 -7.69 -3.15 -14.66
CA MET A 209 -7.38 -2.38 -15.88
C MET A 209 -5.91 -1.96 -15.93
N TYR A 210 -5.04 -2.90 -16.34
CA TYR A 210 -3.59 -2.65 -16.49
C TYR A 210 -3.28 -1.44 -17.40
N GLU A 211 -4.06 -1.26 -18.47
CA GLU A 211 -3.91 -0.14 -19.39
C GLU A 211 -4.14 1.21 -18.69
N ASN A 212 -5.14 1.31 -17.81
CA ASN A 212 -5.38 2.53 -17.00
C ASN A 212 -4.25 2.76 -15.98
N TYR A 213 -3.78 1.70 -15.32
CA TYR A 213 -2.61 1.78 -14.42
C TYR A 213 -1.37 2.33 -15.17
N TYR A 214 -1.07 1.76 -16.34
CA TYR A 214 0.06 2.18 -17.17
C TYR A 214 -0.07 3.63 -17.66
N ASN A 215 -1.27 4.00 -18.14
CA ASN A 215 -1.60 5.34 -18.62
C ASN A 215 -1.61 6.38 -17.49
N GLU A 216 -1.86 6.00 -16.23
CA GLU A 216 -1.71 6.90 -15.10
C GLU A 216 -0.26 7.03 -14.63
N CYS A 217 0.51 5.94 -14.61
CA CYS A 217 1.94 5.94 -14.27
C CYS A 217 2.80 6.83 -15.18
N LYS A 218 2.40 7.04 -16.44
CA LYS A 218 3.04 7.94 -17.43
C LYS A 218 4.59 7.87 -17.40
N PRO A 219 5.19 6.67 -17.65
CA PRO A 219 6.61 6.42 -17.44
C PRO A 219 7.51 7.48 -18.10
N SER A 220 8.20 8.26 -17.27
CA SER A 220 8.96 9.44 -17.71
C SER A 220 10.25 9.10 -18.45
N ARG A 221 10.83 7.92 -18.19
CA ARG A 221 12.00 7.36 -18.88
C ARG A 221 11.92 5.84 -18.91
N CYS A 222 12.00 5.24 -20.10
CA CYS A 222 12.31 3.82 -20.27
C CYS A 222 13.77 3.69 -20.70
N SER A 223 14.61 3.03 -19.89
CA SER A 223 16.01 2.72 -20.21
C SER A 223 16.17 1.24 -20.60
N TYR A 224 17.06 0.95 -21.54
CA TYR A 224 17.36 -0.44 -21.94
C TYR A 224 18.81 -0.57 -22.41
N THR A 225 19.55 -1.50 -21.81
CA THR A 225 21.02 -1.55 -21.90
C THR A 225 21.51 -2.46 -23.03
N VAL A 226 21.48 -1.99 -24.28
CA VAL A 226 21.97 -2.78 -25.42
C VAL A 226 23.50 -2.83 -25.44
N THR A 227 24.08 -3.90 -24.91
CA THR A 227 25.53 -4.16 -24.94
C THR A 227 26.03 -4.55 -26.33
N THR A 228 26.06 -3.59 -27.26
CA THR A 228 26.69 -3.79 -28.58
C THR A 228 28.20 -3.89 -28.45
N LYS A 229 28.83 -4.83 -29.19
CA LYS A 229 30.29 -4.83 -29.34
C LYS A 229 30.70 -3.58 -30.13
N ASN A 230 31.74 -2.88 -29.66
CA ASN A 230 32.35 -1.72 -30.32
C ASN A 230 32.36 -1.90 -31.85
N SER A 231 31.67 -1.01 -32.56
CA SER A 231 31.45 -1.18 -34.00
C SER A 231 32.79 -1.34 -34.73
N ALA A 232 32.82 -2.22 -35.74
CA ALA A 232 34.01 -2.39 -36.57
C ALA A 232 34.50 -1.04 -37.15
N LEU A 233 33.58 -0.10 -37.36
CA LEU A 233 33.90 1.26 -37.76
C LEU A 233 34.71 2.04 -36.70
N TYR A 234 34.31 2.03 -35.43
CA TYR A 234 35.06 2.69 -34.36
C TYR A 234 36.45 2.08 -34.20
N ILE A 235 36.54 0.75 -34.28
CA ILE A 235 37.81 0.02 -34.22
C ILE A 235 38.72 0.38 -35.42
N ILE A 236 38.20 0.36 -36.65
CA ILE A 236 38.95 0.65 -37.88
C ILE A 236 39.37 2.13 -37.95
N THR A 237 38.47 3.08 -37.63
CA THR A 237 38.80 4.52 -37.66
C THR A 237 39.82 4.88 -36.60
N THR A 238 39.68 4.35 -35.38
CA THR A 238 40.68 4.47 -34.32
C THR A 238 42.02 3.87 -34.76
N LEU A 239 42.04 2.66 -35.33
CA LEU A 239 43.26 2.03 -35.86
C LEU A 239 43.93 2.84 -36.97
N ILE A 240 43.18 3.43 -37.91
CA ILE A 240 43.72 4.26 -38.98
C ILE A 240 44.36 5.54 -38.40
N GLY A 241 43.70 6.17 -37.42
CA GLY A 241 44.28 7.30 -36.68
C GLY A 241 45.55 6.91 -35.92
N LEU A 242 45.53 5.77 -35.22
CA LEU A 242 46.66 5.23 -34.47
C LEU A 242 47.84 4.93 -35.40
N VAL A 243 47.64 4.24 -36.54
CA VAL A 243 48.70 3.91 -37.50
C VAL A 243 49.31 5.17 -38.13
N GLY A 244 48.49 6.17 -38.49
CA GLY A 244 48.98 7.45 -39.00
C GLY A 244 49.83 8.23 -37.98
N GLY A 245 49.37 8.29 -36.73
CA GLY A 245 50.10 8.91 -35.63
C GLY A 245 51.38 8.15 -35.26
N LEU A 246 51.30 6.82 -35.14
CA LEU A 246 52.39 5.94 -34.70
C LEU A 246 53.56 5.89 -35.70
N ILE A 247 53.28 5.83 -37.01
CA ILE A 247 54.31 5.92 -38.06
C ILE A 247 55.03 7.28 -38.03
N THR A 248 54.31 8.35 -37.65
CA THR A 248 54.88 9.69 -37.52
C THR A 248 55.69 9.84 -36.22
N MET A 249 55.24 9.23 -35.12
CA MET A 249 55.94 9.19 -33.84
C MET A 249 57.23 8.36 -33.88
N LEU A 250 57.23 7.14 -34.43
CA LEU A 250 58.41 6.25 -34.41
C LEU A 250 59.66 6.87 -35.05
N LYS A 251 59.49 7.78 -36.03
CA LYS A 251 60.60 8.52 -36.64
C LYS A 251 61.20 9.63 -35.76
N LEU A 252 60.63 9.89 -34.59
CA LEU A 252 60.92 11.06 -33.77
C LEU A 252 61.12 10.71 -32.27
N THR A 253 60.39 9.73 -31.74
CA THR A 253 60.47 9.35 -30.32
C THR A 253 61.52 8.28 -30.00
N VAL A 254 61.95 7.44 -30.94
CA VAL A 254 63.00 6.43 -30.68
C VAL A 254 64.30 7.06 -30.14
N PRO A 255 64.79 8.22 -30.64
CA PRO A 255 65.93 8.92 -30.03
C PRO A 255 65.61 9.65 -28.70
N MET A 256 64.34 9.95 -28.41
CA MET A 256 63.93 10.68 -27.20
C MET A 256 63.61 9.76 -26.01
N LEU A 257 62.98 8.60 -26.22
CA LEU A 257 62.62 7.67 -25.14
C LEU A 257 63.85 7.26 -24.33
N VAL A 258 64.97 6.98 -25.02
CA VAL A 258 66.27 6.62 -24.45
C VAL A 258 66.83 7.71 -23.51
N LYS A 259 66.41 8.97 -23.66
CA LYS A 259 66.74 10.07 -22.73
C LYS A 259 65.66 10.29 -21.65
N PHE A 260 64.38 10.11 -21.98
CA PHE A 260 63.28 10.48 -21.08
C PHE A 260 63.07 9.47 -19.94
N VAL A 261 63.20 8.17 -20.20
CA VAL A 261 63.05 7.09 -19.20
C VAL A 261 64.03 7.24 -18.02
N ARG A 262 65.12 7.99 -18.19
CA ARG A 262 66.16 8.17 -17.16
C ARG A 262 65.91 9.29 -16.15
N LYS A 263 64.75 9.98 -16.13
CA LYS A 263 64.59 11.19 -15.30
C LYS A 263 63.29 11.43 -14.50
N CYS A 264 62.19 10.70 -14.70
CA CYS A 264 60.98 10.85 -13.88
C CYS A 264 60.20 9.54 -13.72
N ILE A 265 59.79 9.23 -12.48
CA ILE A 265 58.38 9.03 -12.06
C ILE A 265 58.36 8.78 -10.53
N HIS A 266 57.77 9.71 -9.78
CA HIS A 266 57.13 9.37 -8.49
C HIS A 266 56.14 10.46 -8.06
N LYS A 267 54.87 10.08 -7.86
CA LYS A 267 53.79 10.80 -7.12
C LYS A 267 53.41 12.23 -7.60
N GLN A 268 52.18 12.72 -7.42
CA GLN A 268 50.85 12.12 -7.17
C GLN A 268 49.78 13.15 -7.62
N ALA A 269 48.59 12.74 -8.06
CA ALA A 269 47.50 13.66 -8.45
C ALA A 269 46.10 13.05 -8.23
N LYS A 270 45.06 13.90 -8.24
CA LYS A 270 43.64 13.59 -7.91
C LYS A 270 43.01 12.47 -8.76
N ALA A 271 41.92 11.91 -8.25
CA ALA A 271 41.17 10.80 -8.82
C ALA A 271 39.69 11.15 -9.09
N GLU A 272 39.05 10.33 -9.90
CA GLU A 272 37.60 10.23 -10.14
C GLU A 272 37.18 8.75 -9.92
N ALA A 273 35.88 8.44 -9.91
CA ALA A 273 35.36 7.12 -9.55
C ALA A 273 35.07 6.22 -10.77
N GLU A 274 35.25 4.90 -10.60
CA GLU A 274 34.77 3.84 -11.49
C GLU A 274 33.75 2.98 -10.71
N ILE A 275 32.81 2.32 -11.41
CA ILE A 275 31.81 1.44 -10.80
C ILE A 275 32.19 -0.02 -11.08
N VAL A 276 32.20 -0.86 -10.05
CA VAL A 276 32.50 -2.28 -10.12
C VAL A 276 31.24 -3.08 -9.85
N ASN A 277 30.92 -4.03 -10.74
CA ASN A 277 29.70 -4.84 -10.65
C ASN A 277 30.02 -6.31 -10.34
N VAL A 278 29.36 -6.86 -9.33
CA VAL A 278 29.36 -8.27 -8.94
C VAL A 278 27.99 -8.86 -9.30
N LYS A 279 27.92 -10.07 -9.85
CA LYS A 279 26.64 -10.72 -10.20
C LYS A 279 26.26 -11.76 -9.16
N ALA A 280 24.99 -11.78 -8.75
CA ALA A 280 24.40 -12.77 -7.85
C ALA A 280 25.32 -13.22 -6.68
N PRO A 281 25.77 -12.29 -5.82
CA PRO A 281 26.64 -12.64 -4.69
C PRO A 281 25.89 -13.48 -3.65
N SER A 282 26.62 -14.40 -3.01
CA SER A 282 26.16 -15.06 -1.79
C SER A 282 26.07 -14.07 -0.62
N ILE A 283 25.30 -14.41 0.41
CA ILE A 283 25.11 -13.55 1.60
C ILE A 283 26.45 -13.15 2.26
N ILE A 284 27.37 -14.10 2.37
CA ILE A 284 28.73 -13.89 2.89
C ILE A 284 29.55 -12.93 2.01
N GLU A 285 29.38 -12.97 0.68
CA GLU A 285 30.02 -12.01 -0.24
C GLU A 285 29.39 -10.62 -0.14
N TYR A 286 28.06 -10.54 0.03
CA TYR A 286 27.35 -9.28 0.30
C TYR A 286 27.83 -8.65 1.62
N GLU A 287 27.92 -9.40 2.71
CA GLU A 287 28.45 -8.93 3.99
C GLU A 287 29.88 -8.40 3.84
N GLN A 288 30.76 -9.12 3.14
CA GLN A 288 32.14 -8.67 2.91
C GLN A 288 32.21 -7.39 2.06
N LEU A 289 31.35 -7.26 1.05
CA LEU A 289 31.22 -6.05 0.25
C LEU A 289 30.64 -4.89 1.08
N TYR A 290 29.64 -5.14 1.91
CA TYR A 290 28.99 -4.12 2.74
C TYR A 290 29.97 -3.59 3.79
N ASN A 291 30.64 -4.47 4.53
CA ASN A 291 31.70 -4.10 5.48
C ASN A 291 32.87 -3.33 4.83
N SER A 292 33.10 -3.49 3.52
CA SER A 292 34.17 -2.82 2.78
C SER A 292 33.74 -1.53 2.08
N TYR A 293 32.47 -1.42 1.67
CA TYR A 293 32.00 -0.42 0.68
C TYR A 293 30.60 0.15 0.95
N SER A 294 30.00 -0.08 2.13
CA SER A 294 28.60 0.28 2.51
C SER A 294 28.10 1.63 2.00
N GLN A 295 28.92 2.68 2.04
CA GLN A 295 28.56 4.03 1.57
C GLN A 295 28.23 4.13 0.06
N THR A 296 28.60 3.13 -0.75
CA THR A 296 28.39 3.13 -2.20
C THR A 296 27.95 1.78 -2.77
N LEU A 297 27.66 0.78 -1.93
CA LEU A 297 27.18 -0.53 -2.35
C LEU A 297 25.66 -0.50 -2.56
N THR A 298 25.21 -0.73 -3.79
CA THR A 298 23.80 -1.01 -4.12
C THR A 298 23.68 -2.45 -4.61
N CYS A 299 22.59 -3.14 -4.28
CA CYS A 299 22.38 -4.55 -4.63
C CYS A 299 20.91 -4.79 -4.95
N GLU A 300 20.54 -4.83 -6.24
CA GLU A 300 19.14 -4.91 -6.70
C GLU A 300 18.53 -6.28 -6.40
N CYS A 301 17.42 -6.35 -5.66
CA CYS A 301 16.64 -7.59 -5.51
C CYS A 301 15.94 -7.95 -6.83
N THR A 302 15.77 -9.26 -7.10
CA THR A 302 14.89 -9.72 -8.19
C THR A 302 13.44 -9.90 -7.75
N GLN A 303 13.20 -10.19 -6.46
CA GLN A 303 11.89 -10.03 -5.82
C GLN A 303 11.91 -8.78 -4.94
N ILE A 304 11.21 -7.74 -5.39
CA ILE A 304 11.11 -6.45 -4.69
C ILE A 304 10.09 -6.50 -3.54
N SER A 305 9.14 -7.45 -3.59
CA SER A 305 8.08 -7.62 -2.58
C SER A 305 8.05 -9.05 -2.06
N ILE A 306 8.15 -9.24 -0.74
CA ILE A 306 8.27 -10.55 -0.10
C ILE A 306 7.27 -10.65 1.07
N ASN A 307 6.39 -11.66 1.07
CA ASN A 307 5.44 -11.90 2.16
C ASN A 307 6.16 -12.07 3.52
N TYR A 308 5.63 -11.47 4.59
CA TYR A 308 6.18 -11.58 5.94
C TYR A 308 6.30 -13.04 6.41
N GLU A 309 5.40 -13.92 5.97
CA GLU A 309 5.41 -15.37 6.24
C GLU A 309 6.75 -16.08 5.94
N LYS A 310 7.56 -15.54 5.01
CA LYS A 310 8.81 -16.18 4.56
C LYS A 310 9.95 -16.01 5.56
N PHE A 311 9.96 -14.91 6.30
CA PHE A 311 11.11 -14.48 7.09
C PHE A 311 10.76 -13.97 8.49
N ILE A 312 9.49 -13.79 8.85
CA ILE A 312 9.04 -13.54 10.23
C ILE A 312 8.28 -14.77 10.73
N GLN A 313 8.58 -15.22 11.94
CA GLN A 313 7.81 -16.22 12.66
C GLN A 313 7.37 -15.66 14.00
N ILE A 314 6.08 -15.77 14.32
CA ILE A 314 5.47 -15.36 15.59
C ILE A 314 4.67 -16.56 16.13
N GLN A 315 4.96 -16.93 17.37
CA GLN A 315 4.21 -17.88 18.20
C GLN A 315 3.83 -17.21 19.52
N TYR A 316 2.77 -17.67 20.16
CA TYR A 316 2.27 -17.11 21.42
C TYR A 316 1.80 -18.21 22.37
N THR A 317 1.98 -17.98 23.66
CA THR A 317 1.45 -18.83 24.73
C THR A 317 0.37 -18.08 25.48
N LEU A 318 -0.87 -18.56 25.42
CA LEU A 318 -1.96 -18.03 26.25
C LEU A 318 -1.78 -18.42 27.72
N HIS A 319 -2.23 -17.55 28.61
CA HIS A 319 -2.30 -17.75 30.05
C HIS A 319 -2.97 -19.08 30.38
N GLN A 320 -2.37 -19.82 31.33
CA GLN A 320 -2.69 -21.22 31.62
C GLN A 320 -4.18 -21.50 31.87
N VAL A 321 -4.93 -20.51 32.37
CA VAL A 321 -6.39 -20.62 32.56
C VAL A 321 -7.13 -21.00 31.26
N CYS A 322 -6.68 -20.51 30.10
CA CYS A 322 -7.24 -20.81 28.79
C CYS A 322 -6.96 -22.25 28.31
N ARG A 323 -6.21 -23.04 29.07
CA ARG A 323 -5.91 -24.46 28.84
C ARG A 323 -6.26 -25.33 30.07
N SER A 324 -6.95 -24.76 31.05
CA SER A 324 -7.31 -25.41 32.32
C SER A 324 -8.72 -26.03 32.29
N ASP A 325 -9.05 -26.85 33.29
CA ASP A 325 -10.40 -27.41 33.45
C ASP A 325 -11.48 -26.33 33.52
N PHE A 326 -11.17 -25.16 34.11
CA PHE A 326 -12.13 -24.10 34.43
C PHE A 326 -12.76 -23.40 33.22
N VAL A 327 -12.20 -23.56 32.02
CA VAL A 327 -12.78 -23.05 30.76
C VAL A 327 -13.46 -24.14 29.92
N THR A 328 -13.48 -25.39 30.39
CA THR A 328 -14.11 -26.50 29.68
C THR A 328 -15.62 -26.52 29.89
N GLN A 329 -16.37 -27.00 28.89
CA GLN A 329 -17.82 -27.21 29.02
C GLN A 329 -18.14 -28.17 30.18
N HIS A 330 -17.29 -29.16 30.47
CA HIS A 330 -17.48 -30.09 31.58
C HIS A 330 -17.50 -29.40 32.95
N TRP A 331 -16.62 -28.40 33.17
CA TRP A 331 -16.65 -27.57 34.38
C TRP A 331 -17.89 -26.65 34.41
N ILE A 332 -18.20 -25.98 33.30
CA ILE A 332 -19.36 -25.09 33.17
C ILE A 332 -20.67 -25.86 33.46
N ASP A 333 -20.82 -27.05 32.88
CA ASP A 333 -21.96 -27.94 33.11
C ASP A 333 -22.03 -28.42 34.56
N TYR A 334 -20.91 -28.68 35.23
CA TYR A 334 -20.89 -29.08 36.65
C TYR A 334 -21.32 -27.95 37.59
N VAL A 335 -20.90 -26.70 37.32
CA VAL A 335 -21.38 -25.54 38.06
C VAL A 335 -22.88 -25.33 37.81
N ALA A 336 -23.35 -25.46 36.57
CA ALA A 336 -24.77 -25.36 36.22
C ALA A 336 -25.62 -26.46 36.90
N ASN A 337 -25.19 -27.73 36.83
CA ASN A 337 -25.88 -28.87 37.43
C ASN A 337 -25.74 -28.95 38.97
N SER A 338 -25.04 -28.01 39.61
CA SER A 338 -25.08 -27.85 41.07
C SER A 338 -26.43 -27.30 41.56
N TYR A 339 -27.25 -26.73 40.68
CA TYR A 339 -28.51 -26.08 40.99
C TYR A 339 -29.64 -27.08 41.28
N GLY A 340 -30.14 -27.08 42.51
CA GLY A 340 -31.43 -27.68 42.86
C GLY A 340 -32.57 -26.68 42.59
N ASN A 341 -33.77 -27.17 42.26
CA ASN A 341 -34.90 -26.38 41.74
C ASN A 341 -35.50 -25.29 42.67
N ASP A 342 -34.93 -25.03 43.85
CA ASP A 342 -35.44 -24.08 44.84
C ASP A 342 -34.99 -22.63 44.57
N GLY A 343 -35.49 -22.04 43.48
CA GLY A 343 -35.12 -20.70 43.00
C GLY A 343 -35.52 -19.56 43.94
N THR A 344 -34.68 -19.29 44.95
CA THR A 344 -34.96 -18.34 46.05
C THR A 344 -33.78 -17.45 46.44
N PHE A 345 -32.60 -17.60 45.84
CA PHE A 345 -31.38 -16.85 46.17
C PHE A 345 -30.62 -16.39 44.92
N TYR A 346 -30.81 -15.12 44.54
CA TYR A 346 -30.25 -14.55 43.32
C TYR A 346 -28.72 -14.36 43.38
N ASP A 347 -28.18 -13.97 44.54
CA ASP A 347 -26.81 -13.46 44.72
C ASP A 347 -25.81 -14.53 45.18
N THR A 348 -25.76 -15.71 44.53
CA THR A 348 -24.84 -16.78 44.93
C THR A 348 -24.10 -17.41 43.75
N PHE A 349 -22.89 -17.93 44.00
CA PHE A 349 -22.08 -18.61 42.97
C PHE A 349 -22.81 -19.78 42.26
N ARG A 350 -23.86 -20.34 42.85
CA ARG A 350 -24.69 -21.41 42.28
C ARG A 350 -25.62 -20.95 41.15
N THR A 351 -26.05 -19.69 41.12
CA THR A 351 -26.92 -19.13 40.07
C THR A 351 -26.10 -18.53 38.94
N THR A 352 -25.05 -17.78 39.30
CA THR A 352 -24.34 -16.88 38.39
C THR A 352 -22.94 -17.37 38.00
N GLY A 353 -22.34 -18.32 38.73
CA GLY A 353 -20.98 -18.81 38.49
C GLY A 353 -20.79 -19.46 37.11
N THR A 354 -21.80 -20.17 36.59
CA THR A 354 -21.79 -20.77 35.24
C THR A 354 -21.44 -19.74 34.17
N PHE A 355 -22.05 -18.56 34.23
CA PHE A 355 -21.82 -17.48 33.27
C PHE A 355 -20.43 -16.86 33.42
N VAL A 356 -19.85 -16.84 34.63
CA VAL A 356 -18.49 -16.35 34.88
C VAL A 356 -17.45 -17.22 34.16
N PHE A 357 -17.58 -18.55 34.24
CA PHE A 357 -16.68 -19.46 33.52
C PHE A 357 -16.94 -19.51 32.01
N GLN A 358 -18.21 -19.37 31.59
CA GLN A 358 -18.56 -19.24 30.18
C GLN A 358 -18.02 -17.94 29.57
N ALA A 359 -17.99 -16.85 30.35
CA ALA A 359 -17.36 -15.58 29.98
C ALA A 359 -15.83 -15.69 29.91
N LEU A 360 -15.20 -16.38 30.86
CA LEU A 360 -13.74 -16.61 30.86
C LEU A 360 -13.31 -17.50 29.68
N SER A 361 -14.06 -18.58 29.40
CA SER A 361 -13.86 -19.44 28.23
C SER A 361 -14.07 -18.66 26.93
N THR A 362 -15.13 -17.84 26.87
CA THR A 362 -15.41 -16.91 25.76
C THR A 362 -14.24 -15.98 25.47
N LEU A 363 -13.67 -15.33 26.51
CA LEU A 363 -12.54 -14.41 26.35
C LEU A 363 -11.32 -15.13 25.78
N CYS A 364 -10.97 -16.30 26.33
CA CYS A 364 -9.88 -17.13 25.80
C CYS A 364 -10.06 -17.50 24.32
N VAL A 365 -11.26 -17.92 23.91
CA VAL A 365 -11.55 -18.29 22.51
C VAL A 365 -11.52 -17.07 21.58
N LEU A 366 -12.11 -15.95 21.98
CA LEU A 366 -12.10 -14.72 21.18
C LEU A 366 -10.69 -14.14 21.04
N VAL A 367 -9.85 -14.23 22.08
CA VAL A 367 -8.43 -13.87 22.05
C VAL A 367 -7.66 -14.71 21.03
N ASP A 368 -7.75 -16.04 21.11
CA ASP A 368 -7.05 -16.98 20.21
C ASP A 368 -7.44 -16.73 18.75
N GLN A 369 -8.76 -16.59 18.49
CA GLN A 369 -9.30 -16.24 17.18
C GLN A 369 -8.82 -14.86 16.69
N THR A 370 -8.74 -13.87 17.58
CA THR A 370 -8.26 -12.52 17.22
C THR A 370 -6.79 -12.56 16.81
N ILE A 371 -5.93 -13.19 17.61
CA ILE A 371 -4.50 -13.32 17.31
C ILE A 371 -4.30 -14.13 16.02
N SER A 372 -5.01 -15.25 15.85
CA SER A 372 -4.93 -16.09 14.64
C SER A 372 -5.38 -15.36 13.37
N ASN A 373 -6.47 -14.60 13.44
CA ASN A 373 -6.96 -13.78 12.31
C ASN A 373 -5.98 -12.66 11.96
N SER A 374 -5.48 -11.92 12.96
CA SER A 374 -4.51 -10.85 12.75
C SER A 374 -3.15 -11.39 12.27
N LEU A 375 -2.71 -12.57 12.72
CA LEU A 375 -1.52 -13.24 12.19
C LEU A 375 -1.70 -13.62 10.72
N THR A 376 -2.87 -14.13 10.34
CA THR A 376 -3.19 -14.44 8.94
C THR A 376 -3.10 -13.20 8.06
N GLN A 377 -3.61 -12.06 8.53
CA GLN A 377 -3.45 -10.77 7.83
C GLN A 377 -1.99 -10.28 7.83
N PHE A 378 -1.29 -10.36 8.96
CA PHE A 378 0.12 -9.94 9.08
C PHE A 378 1.04 -10.73 8.15
N TYR A 379 0.91 -12.05 8.10
CA TYR A 379 1.72 -12.91 7.23
C TYR A 379 1.46 -12.67 5.73
N SER A 380 0.25 -12.23 5.36
CA SER A 380 -0.09 -11.79 4.00
C SER A 380 0.45 -10.39 3.64
N SER A 381 0.92 -9.60 4.62
CA SER A 381 1.58 -8.32 4.37
C SER A 381 2.95 -8.52 3.73
N GLN A 382 3.42 -7.52 2.98
CA GLN A 382 4.63 -7.65 2.17
C GLN A 382 5.71 -6.63 2.57
N TYR A 383 6.94 -7.12 2.63
CA TYR A 383 8.14 -6.30 2.78
C TYR A 383 8.64 -5.86 1.42
N VAL A 384 8.65 -4.55 1.19
CA VAL A 384 8.99 -3.94 -0.10
C VAL A 384 10.37 -3.29 -0.01
N SER A 385 11.34 -3.81 -0.77
CA SER A 385 12.65 -3.17 -0.94
C SER A 385 13.24 -3.44 -2.32
N GLU A 386 13.65 -2.38 -3.00
CA GLU A 386 14.36 -2.44 -4.30
C GLU A 386 15.77 -3.05 -4.16
N PHE A 387 16.39 -2.86 -3.00
CA PHE A 387 17.76 -3.30 -2.71
C PHE A 387 17.82 -4.25 -1.52
N VAL A 388 18.86 -5.08 -1.46
CA VAL A 388 19.17 -5.91 -0.27
C VAL A 388 19.34 -5.00 0.95
N THR A 389 18.36 -5.03 1.85
CA THR A 389 18.42 -4.30 3.11
C THR A 389 19.52 -4.89 4.00
N PRO A 390 20.41 -4.07 4.59
CA PRO A 390 21.42 -4.56 5.53
C PRO A 390 20.76 -5.21 6.76
N GLU A 391 21.33 -6.32 7.25
CA GLU A 391 20.79 -7.12 8.36
C GLU A 391 20.37 -6.26 9.57
N ASN A 392 21.21 -5.32 10.00
CA ASN A 392 20.94 -4.46 11.16
C ASN A 392 19.75 -3.51 10.93
N VAL A 393 19.46 -3.12 9.69
CA VAL A 393 18.31 -2.29 9.33
C VAL A 393 17.06 -3.16 9.21
N PHE A 394 17.19 -4.34 8.58
CA PHE A 394 16.15 -5.35 8.49
C PHE A 394 15.65 -5.77 9.89
N GLN A 395 16.54 -6.11 10.82
CA GLN A 395 16.20 -6.50 12.19
C GLN A 395 15.44 -5.39 12.94
N LEU A 396 15.87 -4.12 12.81
CA LEU A 396 15.15 -2.99 13.40
C LEU A 396 13.74 -2.82 12.81
N GLN A 397 13.60 -3.01 11.50
CA GLN A 397 12.31 -2.94 10.81
C GLN A 397 11.39 -4.11 11.20
N THR A 398 11.88 -5.35 11.21
CA THR A 398 11.06 -6.51 11.60
C THR A 398 10.57 -6.41 13.04
N ASN A 399 11.43 -5.95 13.95
CA ASN A 399 11.04 -5.78 15.35
C ASN A 399 10.01 -4.65 15.53
N ALA A 400 10.09 -3.59 14.70
CA ALA A 400 9.04 -2.57 14.64
C ALA A 400 7.71 -3.13 14.10
N PHE A 401 7.72 -3.92 13.03
CA PHE A 401 6.50 -4.54 12.47
C PHE A 401 5.85 -5.52 13.45
N ILE A 402 6.63 -6.34 14.16
CA ILE A 402 6.13 -7.25 15.20
C ILE A 402 5.51 -6.47 16.36
N SER A 403 6.19 -5.41 16.84
CA SER A 403 5.69 -4.56 17.93
C SER A 403 4.40 -3.83 17.53
N GLN A 404 4.33 -3.34 16.29
CA GLN A 404 3.15 -2.71 15.70
C GLN A 404 1.99 -3.70 15.59
N PHE A 405 2.25 -4.94 15.16
CA PHE A 405 1.26 -6.03 15.07
C PHE A 405 0.65 -6.40 16.42
N ILE A 406 1.48 -6.59 17.46
CA ILE A 406 0.99 -6.91 18.81
C ILE A 406 0.13 -5.74 19.31
N SER A 407 0.66 -4.51 19.25
CA SER A 407 -0.04 -3.31 19.71
C SER A 407 -1.36 -3.05 18.96
N SER A 408 -1.41 -3.21 17.63
CA SER A 408 -2.64 -3.00 16.85
C SER A 408 -3.70 -4.05 17.17
N THR A 409 -3.31 -5.32 17.28
CA THR A 409 -4.21 -6.43 17.61
C THR A 409 -4.81 -6.26 19.01
N THR A 410 -3.98 -5.94 20.01
CA THR A 410 -4.43 -5.67 21.38
C THR A 410 -5.39 -4.49 21.44
N ASN A 411 -5.02 -3.35 20.83
CA ASN A 411 -5.84 -2.14 20.85
C ASN A 411 -7.18 -2.30 20.12
N GLN A 412 -7.23 -3.09 19.03
CA GLN A 412 -8.48 -3.40 18.32
C GLN A 412 -9.40 -4.28 19.15
N PHE A 413 -8.88 -5.34 19.78
CA PHE A 413 -9.65 -6.21 20.66
C PHE A 413 -10.27 -5.45 21.84
N LEU A 414 -9.45 -4.68 22.57
CA LEU A 414 -9.88 -3.93 23.74
C LEU A 414 -10.90 -2.84 23.38
N LEU A 415 -10.76 -2.19 22.21
CA LEU A 415 -11.73 -1.21 21.73
C LEU A 415 -13.08 -1.87 21.40
N SER A 416 -13.11 -2.99 20.68
CA SER A 416 -14.34 -3.72 20.38
C SER A 416 -15.05 -4.22 21.65
N LEU A 417 -14.29 -4.75 22.63
CA LEU A 417 -14.86 -5.17 23.91
C LEU A 417 -15.38 -3.97 24.73
N SER A 418 -14.64 -2.85 24.77
CA SER A 418 -15.07 -1.59 25.40
C SER A 418 -16.39 -1.09 24.78
N MET A 419 -16.50 -1.16 23.45
CA MET A 419 -17.70 -0.78 22.70
C MET A 419 -18.92 -1.58 23.14
N ILE A 420 -18.81 -2.91 23.21
CA ILE A 420 -19.91 -3.79 23.61
C ILE A 420 -20.29 -3.59 25.08
N ARG A 421 -19.31 -3.54 25.98
CA ARG A 421 -19.51 -3.29 27.42
C ARG A 421 -20.26 -1.99 27.68
N LYS A 422 -19.75 -0.88 27.14
CA LYS A 422 -20.33 0.45 27.35
C LYS A 422 -21.70 0.61 26.69
N THR A 423 -21.95 0.02 25.50
CA THR A 423 -23.28 0.06 24.88
C THR A 423 -24.30 -0.83 25.60
N THR A 424 -23.87 -1.95 26.18
CA THR A 424 -24.69 -2.80 27.08
C THR A 424 -25.13 -2.02 28.31
N GLN A 425 -24.20 -1.31 28.99
CA GLN A 425 -24.52 -0.40 30.09
C GLN A 425 -25.46 0.73 29.64
N SER A 426 -25.16 1.37 28.51
CA SER A 426 -25.90 2.53 27.98
C SER A 426 -27.37 2.21 27.69
N ASN A 427 -27.64 1.01 27.15
CA ASN A 427 -29.01 0.50 26.97
C ASN A 427 -29.55 -0.24 28.22
N ALA A 428 -28.78 -0.27 29.32
CA ALA A 428 -29.12 -0.88 30.60
C ALA A 428 -29.69 -2.32 30.47
N LEU A 429 -29.11 -3.13 29.58
CA LEU A 429 -29.68 -4.42 29.18
C LEU A 429 -29.77 -5.42 30.35
N LEU A 430 -30.95 -5.97 30.60
CA LEU A 430 -31.28 -6.81 31.73
C LEU A 430 -30.50 -8.14 31.73
N SER A 431 -29.84 -8.47 32.84
CA SER A 431 -29.29 -9.80 33.12
C SER A 431 -30.39 -10.77 33.57
N GLY A 432 -30.43 -11.97 32.99
CA GLY A 432 -31.42 -13.00 33.30
C GLY A 432 -31.21 -13.72 34.64
N GLN A 433 -30.15 -13.36 35.37
CA GLN A 433 -29.96 -13.70 36.78
C GLN A 433 -30.21 -12.49 37.70
N PHE A 434 -30.77 -11.40 37.17
CA PHE A 434 -31.13 -10.17 37.88
C PHE A 434 -29.98 -9.55 38.68
N THR A 435 -28.78 -9.54 38.09
CA THR A 435 -27.57 -8.96 38.68
C THR A 435 -27.51 -7.43 38.56
N ASN A 436 -28.21 -6.82 37.59
CA ASN A 436 -28.25 -5.36 37.42
C ASN A 436 -29.62 -4.74 37.75
N TYR A 437 -30.71 -5.42 37.40
CA TYR A 437 -32.08 -5.02 37.74
C TYR A 437 -32.90 -6.25 38.14
N ARG A 438 -33.79 -6.09 39.12
CA ARG A 438 -34.74 -7.11 39.59
C ARG A 438 -36.16 -6.71 39.24
N PHE A 439 -37.01 -7.69 38.93
CA PHE A 439 -38.43 -7.46 38.71
C PHE A 439 -39.21 -7.50 40.02
N TYR A 440 -40.01 -6.47 40.26
CA TYR A 440 -40.95 -6.40 41.38
C TYR A 440 -42.39 -6.37 40.86
N TYR A 441 -43.26 -7.22 41.41
CA TYR A 441 -44.67 -7.30 41.01
C TYR A 441 -45.55 -6.53 42.00
N ASN A 442 -46.18 -5.45 41.53
CA ASN A 442 -46.96 -4.55 42.37
C ASN A 442 -48.37 -5.07 42.66
N LEU A 443 -48.97 -4.55 43.73
CA LEU A 443 -50.33 -4.88 44.16
C LEU A 443 -51.43 -4.37 43.20
N ASP A 444 -51.09 -3.50 42.24
CA ASP A 444 -51.96 -3.01 41.18
C ASP A 444 -51.86 -3.83 39.87
N SER A 445 -51.14 -4.96 39.91
CA SER A 445 -50.81 -5.82 38.77
C SER A 445 -49.88 -5.20 37.71
N SER A 446 -49.18 -4.10 38.02
CA SER A 446 -48.06 -3.63 37.22
C SER A 446 -46.76 -4.39 37.55
N LEU A 447 -45.86 -4.46 36.57
CA LEU A 447 -44.49 -4.96 36.74
C LEU A 447 -43.52 -3.79 36.65
N THR A 448 -42.75 -3.55 37.72
CA THR A 448 -41.67 -2.56 37.77
C THR A 448 -40.31 -3.25 37.95
N THR A 449 -39.24 -2.47 37.87
CA THR A 449 -37.87 -2.94 38.06
C THR A 449 -37.12 -2.06 39.04
N GLU A 450 -36.44 -2.68 40.00
CA GLU A 450 -35.50 -2.01 40.90
C GLU A 450 -34.06 -2.26 40.43
N SER A 451 -33.15 -1.31 40.68
CA SER A 451 -31.72 -1.49 40.37
C SER A 451 -31.00 -2.21 41.51
N VAL A 452 -30.16 -3.19 41.17
CA VAL A 452 -29.36 -3.89 42.17
C VAL A 452 -28.29 -2.96 42.75
N ARG A 453 -28.03 -3.15 44.05
CA ARG A 453 -26.97 -2.48 44.79
C ARG A 453 -25.97 -3.52 45.30
N TYR A 454 -24.69 -3.27 45.08
CA TYR A 454 -23.56 -4.00 45.66
C TYR A 454 -22.78 -3.03 46.55
N ASP A 455 -22.65 -3.37 47.84
CA ASP A 455 -22.20 -2.46 48.91
C ASP A 455 -22.89 -1.07 48.85
N ASP A 456 -22.15 -0.01 48.51
CA ASP A 456 -22.63 1.37 48.39
C ASP A 456 -22.84 1.84 46.92
N CYS A 457 -22.74 0.93 45.96
CA CYS A 457 -22.75 1.21 44.52
C CYS A 457 -24.02 0.61 43.86
N THR A 458 -24.73 1.38 43.01
CA THR A 458 -25.95 0.92 42.32
C THR A 458 -25.74 0.73 40.82
N CYS A 459 -26.34 -0.31 40.25
CA CYS A 459 -26.15 -0.66 38.85
C CYS A 459 -26.72 0.36 37.84
N THR A 460 -27.64 1.22 38.29
CA THR A 460 -28.08 2.41 37.55
C THR A 460 -27.02 3.50 37.49
N SER A 461 -26.14 3.68 38.50
CA SER A 461 -25.10 4.73 38.46
C SER A 461 -23.78 4.24 37.87
N SER A 462 -23.39 2.97 38.07
CA SER A 462 -22.24 2.35 37.40
C SER A 462 -22.45 0.86 37.10
N ALA A 463 -22.03 0.41 35.91
CA ALA A 463 -21.93 -1.00 35.57
C ALA A 463 -20.80 -1.75 36.32
N THR A 464 -19.87 -1.03 36.95
CA THR A 464 -18.69 -1.61 37.63
C THR A 464 -18.94 -2.01 39.08
N CYS A 465 -20.14 -1.80 39.63
CA CYS A 465 -20.44 -2.19 41.02
C CYS A 465 -20.28 -3.71 41.19
N ILE A 466 -19.56 -4.10 42.25
CA ILE A 466 -19.19 -5.48 42.57
C ILE A 466 -19.27 -5.76 44.07
N GLU A 467 -19.47 -7.02 44.43
CA GLU A 467 -19.35 -7.58 45.78
C GLU A 467 -18.55 -8.89 45.72
N GLN A 468 -17.88 -9.29 46.81
CA GLN A 468 -17.13 -10.55 46.82
C GLN A 468 -18.07 -11.76 46.68
N TYR A 469 -17.77 -12.68 45.77
CA TYR A 469 -18.59 -13.87 45.59
C TYR A 469 -18.65 -14.72 46.85
N THR A 470 -19.81 -15.30 47.10
CA THR A 470 -19.97 -16.34 48.13
C THR A 470 -20.69 -17.58 47.62
N VAL A 471 -20.35 -18.73 48.22
CA VAL A 471 -21.18 -19.94 48.16
C VAL A 471 -21.87 -20.11 49.51
N ILE A 472 -23.20 -20.24 49.49
CA ILE A 472 -24.00 -20.48 50.69
C ILE A 472 -24.31 -21.99 50.81
N ASN A 473 -24.16 -22.53 52.01
CA ASN A 473 -24.44 -23.94 52.31
C ASN A 473 -25.95 -24.21 52.44
N TYR A 474 -26.55 -24.79 51.40
CA TYR A 474 -27.94 -25.24 51.38
C TYR A 474 -28.11 -26.55 52.18
N PRO A 475 -29.22 -26.75 52.94
CA PRO A 475 -30.37 -25.86 53.14
C PRO A 475 -30.24 -24.97 54.39
N ASN A 476 -29.07 -24.93 55.04
CA ASN A 476 -28.91 -24.33 56.37
C ASN A 476 -28.65 -22.82 56.34
N PHE A 477 -28.32 -22.23 55.18
CA PHE A 477 -28.16 -20.79 54.91
C PHE A 477 -27.24 -20.01 55.90
N THR A 478 -26.36 -20.72 56.62
CA THR A 478 -25.61 -20.19 57.77
C THR A 478 -24.09 -20.34 57.65
N GLN A 479 -23.62 -21.10 56.66
CA GLN A 479 -22.21 -21.10 56.26
C GLN A 479 -22.12 -20.41 54.90
N VAL A 480 -21.31 -19.36 54.87
CA VAL A 480 -21.03 -18.52 53.70
C VAL A 480 -19.52 -18.63 53.47
N PHE A 481 -19.12 -19.25 52.36
CA PHE A 481 -17.72 -19.33 51.95
C PHE A 481 -17.45 -18.22 50.93
N PRO A 482 -16.69 -17.15 51.29
CA PRO A 482 -16.27 -16.15 50.32
C PRO A 482 -15.18 -16.73 49.42
N LEU A 483 -15.31 -16.54 48.10
CA LEU A 483 -14.30 -16.99 47.14
C LEU A 483 -13.19 -15.92 47.06
N PRO A 484 -11.93 -16.22 47.40
CA PRO A 484 -10.83 -15.28 47.25
C PRO A 484 -10.63 -14.93 45.78
N GLY A 485 -10.62 -13.62 45.48
CA GLY A 485 -10.35 -13.09 44.14
C GLY A 485 -11.54 -12.99 43.19
N LEU A 486 -12.68 -13.64 43.46
CA LEU A 486 -13.83 -13.66 42.55
C LEU A 486 -14.94 -12.71 43.02
N TYR A 487 -15.56 -11.99 42.09
CA TYR A 487 -16.63 -11.02 42.36
C TYR A 487 -17.90 -11.26 41.53
N ILE A 488 -19.05 -11.02 42.16
CA ILE A 488 -20.33 -10.80 41.50
C ILE A 488 -20.53 -9.30 41.29
N GLY A 489 -21.34 -8.89 40.33
CA GLY A 489 -21.60 -7.48 40.03
C GLY A 489 -22.63 -7.31 38.93
N CYS A 490 -22.92 -6.06 38.56
CA CYS A 490 -24.04 -5.71 37.66
C CYS A 490 -24.09 -6.56 36.38
N TYR A 491 -22.94 -6.72 35.74
CA TYR A 491 -22.76 -7.56 34.55
C TYR A 491 -21.63 -8.54 34.81
N ILE A 492 -21.81 -9.79 34.37
CA ILE A 492 -20.85 -10.89 34.56
C ILE A 492 -19.47 -10.54 33.99
N ILE A 493 -19.40 -9.87 32.83
CA ILE A 493 -18.15 -9.42 32.22
C ILE A 493 -17.47 -8.32 33.07
N GLU A 494 -18.24 -7.39 33.65
CA GLU A 494 -17.69 -6.30 34.48
C GLU A 494 -17.15 -6.81 35.83
N SER A 495 -17.79 -7.84 36.41
CA SER A 495 -17.32 -8.45 37.65
C SER A 495 -16.19 -9.47 37.41
N LEU A 496 -16.22 -10.21 36.29
CA LEU A 496 -15.11 -11.07 35.87
C LEU A 496 -13.83 -10.26 35.61
N LEU A 497 -13.93 -9.13 34.90
CA LEU A 497 -12.77 -8.29 34.60
C LEU A 497 -12.10 -7.70 35.86
N GLN A 498 -12.88 -7.42 36.90
CA GLN A 498 -12.37 -6.99 38.22
C GLN A 498 -11.94 -8.16 39.12
N SER A 499 -12.28 -9.40 38.77
CA SER A 499 -11.84 -10.60 39.48
C SER A 499 -10.40 -10.98 39.11
N ASN A 500 -9.75 -11.74 39.98
CA ASN A 500 -8.50 -12.44 39.74
C ASN A 500 -8.67 -13.95 40.00
N LEU A 501 -7.61 -14.73 39.81
CA LEU A 501 -7.66 -16.19 39.85
C LEU A 501 -7.18 -16.80 41.18
N GLN A 502 -7.09 -16.03 42.26
CA GLN A 502 -6.49 -16.45 43.54
C GLN A 502 -7.02 -17.80 44.06
N CYS A 503 -8.35 -18.03 44.07
CA CYS A 503 -8.91 -19.33 44.49
C CYS A 503 -8.49 -20.50 43.58
N PHE A 504 -8.23 -20.26 42.30
CA PHE A 504 -7.92 -21.30 41.32
C PHE A 504 -6.43 -21.69 41.29
N TYR A 505 -5.57 -20.93 41.97
CA TYR A 505 -4.20 -21.33 42.31
C TYR A 505 -4.12 -22.19 43.60
N ASP A 506 -5.20 -22.30 44.38
CA ASP A 506 -5.25 -23.12 45.60
C ASP A 506 -6.22 -24.30 45.48
N GLN A 507 -5.67 -25.52 45.44
CA GLN A 507 -6.46 -26.76 45.42
C GLN A 507 -7.40 -26.87 46.63
N VAL A 508 -7.03 -26.35 47.80
CA VAL A 508 -7.90 -26.38 49.00
C VAL A 508 -9.12 -25.48 48.79
N CYS A 509 -8.97 -24.36 48.08
CA CYS A 509 -10.08 -23.49 47.71
C CYS A 509 -11.01 -24.17 46.68
N ILE A 510 -10.44 -24.80 45.65
CA ILE A 510 -11.20 -25.57 44.63
C ILE A 510 -11.99 -26.73 45.28
N ASP A 511 -11.33 -27.57 46.08
CA ASP A 511 -11.96 -28.69 46.79
C ASP A 511 -13.08 -28.20 47.72
N THR A 512 -12.90 -27.03 48.35
CA THR A 512 -13.90 -26.40 49.22
C THR A 512 -15.11 -25.90 48.42
N VAL A 513 -14.90 -25.25 47.28
CA VAL A 513 -16.00 -24.83 46.38
C VAL A 513 -16.80 -26.06 45.93
N GLN A 514 -16.12 -27.12 45.47
CA GLN A 514 -16.78 -28.35 45.04
C GLN A 514 -17.60 -29.01 46.15
N LEU A 515 -17.07 -29.06 47.38
CA LEU A 515 -17.79 -29.56 48.56
C LEU A 515 -19.06 -28.75 48.84
N TYR A 516 -19.02 -27.41 48.73
CA TYR A 516 -20.20 -26.58 48.94
C TYR A 516 -21.20 -26.60 47.77
N LEU A 517 -20.78 -26.96 46.55
CA LEU A 517 -21.68 -27.14 45.39
C LEU A 517 -22.58 -28.38 45.49
N GLN A 518 -22.17 -29.43 46.22
CA GLN A 518 -22.96 -30.65 46.47
C GLN A 518 -23.52 -31.36 45.20
N SER A 519 -22.91 -31.13 44.03
CA SER A 519 -23.33 -31.77 42.77
C SER A 519 -23.13 -33.29 42.80
N SER A 520 -23.93 -34.02 42.03
CA SER A 520 -23.94 -35.50 42.01
C SER A 520 -22.73 -36.13 41.31
N THR A 521 -21.95 -35.34 40.57
CA THR A 521 -20.80 -35.76 39.76
C THR A 521 -19.52 -35.05 40.20
N PHE A 522 -18.60 -35.74 40.89
CA PHE A 522 -17.32 -35.13 41.27
C PHE A 522 -16.40 -34.93 40.06
N ILE A 523 -15.92 -33.70 39.84
CA ILE A 523 -14.86 -33.39 38.86
C ILE A 523 -13.50 -33.35 39.57
N ASN A 524 -12.52 -34.08 39.06
CA ASN A 524 -11.13 -33.96 39.50
C ASN A 524 -10.46 -32.77 38.79
N ALA A 525 -10.80 -31.54 39.20
CA ALA A 525 -10.24 -30.30 38.64
C ALA A 525 -8.92 -29.95 39.32
N THR A 526 -7.89 -29.63 38.55
CA THR A 526 -6.56 -29.29 39.09
C THR A 526 -6.36 -27.78 39.22
N ALA A 527 -5.77 -27.35 40.34
CA ALA A 527 -5.29 -25.99 40.53
C ALA A 527 -4.29 -25.56 39.44
N LEU A 528 -4.29 -24.26 39.14
CA LEU A 528 -3.31 -23.61 38.26
C LEU A 528 -1.91 -23.62 38.91
N ASP A 529 -0.86 -23.71 38.10
CA ASP A 529 0.53 -23.77 38.57
C ASP A 529 1.18 -22.39 38.38
N ILE A 530 1.39 -21.65 39.47
CA ILE A 530 2.03 -20.32 39.43
C ILE A 530 3.39 -20.33 38.71
N SER A 531 4.13 -21.46 38.71
CA SER A 531 5.43 -21.56 38.03
C SER A 531 5.34 -21.60 36.50
N LEU A 532 4.13 -21.71 35.94
CA LEU A 532 3.86 -21.58 34.51
C LEU A 532 3.46 -20.16 34.09
N SER A 533 3.20 -19.24 35.02
CA SER A 533 3.01 -17.83 34.69
C SER A 533 4.34 -17.10 34.68
N ILE A 534 4.58 -16.36 33.60
CA ILE A 534 5.83 -15.64 33.33
C ILE A 534 5.61 -14.14 33.56
N GLN A 535 4.40 -13.64 33.23
CA GLN A 535 4.09 -12.23 33.20
C GLN A 535 3.18 -11.75 34.35
N TYR A 536 2.37 -12.63 34.95
CA TYR A 536 1.29 -12.24 35.86
C TYR A 536 1.49 -12.76 37.30
N LEU A 537 0.71 -12.22 38.23
CA LEU A 537 0.66 -12.63 39.64
C LEU A 537 -0.69 -13.32 39.93
N GLU A 538 -0.78 -14.12 41.00
CA GLU A 538 -2.03 -14.78 41.43
C GLU A 538 -3.20 -13.78 41.62
N ASN A 539 -2.87 -12.54 42.01
CA ASN A 539 -3.81 -11.46 42.23
C ASN A 539 -3.96 -10.48 41.05
N SER A 540 -3.30 -10.72 39.90
CA SER A 540 -3.56 -9.99 38.66
C SER A 540 -5.01 -10.24 38.21
N THR A 541 -5.73 -9.18 37.92
CA THR A 541 -7.13 -9.26 37.48
C THR A 541 -7.25 -9.82 36.07
N ILE A 542 -8.43 -10.32 35.71
CA ILE A 542 -8.71 -10.72 34.32
C ILE A 542 -8.59 -9.51 33.39
N ALA A 543 -8.84 -8.28 33.86
CA ALA A 543 -8.51 -7.06 33.10
C ALA A 543 -7.00 -6.92 32.85
N ASP A 544 -6.14 -7.01 33.87
CA ASP A 544 -4.67 -6.94 33.72
C ASP A 544 -4.14 -8.01 32.74
N ILE A 545 -4.72 -9.21 32.79
CA ILE A 545 -4.37 -10.33 31.90
C ILE A 545 -4.88 -10.05 30.47
N LEU A 546 -6.09 -9.52 30.31
CA LEU A 546 -6.71 -9.25 29.01
C LEU A 546 -6.13 -8.01 28.31
N GLU A 547 -5.58 -7.04 29.05
CA GLU A 547 -4.87 -5.87 28.50
C GLU A 547 -3.64 -6.25 27.65
N GLN A 548 -3.14 -7.49 27.79
CA GLN A 548 -2.08 -8.06 26.96
C GLN A 548 -2.57 -9.32 26.20
N LEU A 549 -3.85 -9.33 25.81
CA LEU A 549 -4.52 -10.43 25.10
C LEU A 549 -4.38 -11.79 25.79
N MET A 550 -4.31 -11.83 27.12
CA MET A 550 -4.10 -13.06 27.89
C MET A 550 -2.85 -13.84 27.45
N VAL A 551 -1.82 -13.19 26.88
CA VAL A 551 -0.57 -13.84 26.46
C VAL A 551 0.46 -13.78 27.58
N GLU A 552 1.14 -14.89 27.85
CA GLU A 552 2.28 -15.01 28.77
C GLU A 552 3.63 -14.73 28.08
N GLU A 553 3.76 -15.13 26.82
CA GLU A 553 5.00 -14.96 26.05
C GLU A 553 4.71 -14.86 24.54
N TRP A 554 5.33 -13.87 23.88
CA TRP A 554 5.36 -13.72 22.42
C TRP A 554 6.72 -14.20 21.89
N ASN A 555 6.77 -15.44 21.41
CA ASN A 555 7.96 -16.03 20.80
C ASN A 555 8.06 -15.61 19.33
N SER A 556 8.74 -14.50 19.06
CA SER A 556 8.94 -13.96 17.70
C SER A 556 10.41 -14.00 17.25
N SER A 557 10.65 -14.25 15.97
CA SER A 557 11.96 -14.16 15.35
C SER A 557 11.87 -13.70 13.89
N SER A 558 12.96 -13.11 13.38
CA SER A 558 13.13 -12.83 11.95
C SER A 558 14.43 -13.43 11.41
N ILE A 559 14.34 -14.06 10.24
CA ILE A 559 15.38 -14.89 9.64
C ILE A 559 15.94 -14.18 8.41
N TYR A 560 17.11 -13.57 8.53
CA TYR A 560 17.70 -12.74 7.48
C TYR A 560 18.11 -13.55 6.24
N GLU A 561 18.56 -14.78 6.44
CA GLU A 561 18.91 -15.71 5.37
C GLU A 561 17.70 -16.04 4.47
N ASN A 562 16.52 -16.21 5.06
CA ASN A 562 15.28 -16.42 4.31
C ASN A 562 14.97 -15.20 3.45
N TYR A 563 14.98 -14.00 4.05
CA TYR A 563 14.77 -12.74 3.32
C TYR A 563 15.76 -12.58 2.15
N TYR A 564 17.06 -12.80 2.39
CA TYR A 564 18.09 -12.72 1.35
C TYR A 564 17.85 -13.75 0.22
N SER A 565 17.41 -14.97 0.59
CA SER A 565 17.12 -16.06 -0.35
C SER A 565 15.84 -15.88 -1.18
N GLU A 566 14.92 -15.03 -0.75
CA GLU A 566 13.72 -14.63 -1.50
C GLU A 566 14.01 -13.38 -2.36
N CYS A 567 14.70 -12.37 -1.80
CA CYS A 567 15.15 -11.17 -2.54
C CYS A 567 16.00 -11.52 -3.78
N GLN A 568 16.92 -12.51 -3.64
CA GLN A 568 17.80 -13.02 -4.70
C GLN A 568 18.47 -11.89 -5.52
N PRO A 569 19.53 -11.24 -5.00
CA PRO A 569 20.13 -10.09 -5.66
C PRO A 569 20.62 -10.39 -7.08
N SER A 570 20.16 -9.60 -8.05
CA SER A 570 20.56 -9.73 -9.47
C SER A 570 22.05 -9.48 -9.66
N GLY A 571 22.55 -8.50 -8.90
CA GLY A 571 23.94 -8.10 -8.78
C GLY A 571 24.09 -6.91 -7.84
N CYS A 572 25.32 -6.69 -7.39
CA CYS A 572 25.70 -5.51 -6.63
C CYS A 572 26.60 -4.60 -7.47
N SER A 573 26.48 -3.29 -7.30
CA SER A 573 27.41 -2.29 -7.81
C SER A 573 28.05 -1.53 -6.65
N TYR A 574 29.34 -1.20 -6.75
CA TYR A 574 30.01 -0.33 -5.77
C TYR A 574 31.12 0.50 -6.44
N THR A 575 31.40 1.69 -5.90
CA THR A 575 32.41 2.57 -6.50
C THR A 575 33.82 2.27 -6.00
N VAL A 576 34.76 2.18 -6.94
CA VAL A 576 36.20 2.02 -6.67
C VAL A 576 36.95 3.13 -7.39
N THR A 577 37.87 3.81 -6.71
CA THR A 577 38.63 4.90 -7.35
C THR A 577 39.74 4.35 -8.23
N SER A 578 39.62 4.60 -9.52
CA SER A 578 40.43 3.99 -10.59
C SER A 578 41.08 5.06 -11.46
N LYS A 579 41.87 4.63 -12.46
CA LYS A 579 42.70 5.52 -13.27
C LYS A 579 42.32 5.44 -14.74
N ASN A 580 42.02 6.60 -15.32
CA ASN A 580 41.96 6.81 -16.77
C ASN A 580 43.07 6.02 -17.48
N SER A 581 42.66 5.10 -18.37
CA SER A 581 43.61 4.14 -18.95
C SER A 581 44.76 4.87 -19.63
N ALA A 582 45.99 4.38 -19.41
CA ALA A 582 47.17 4.95 -20.06
C ALA A 582 47.01 4.97 -21.60
N ILE A 583 46.26 4.01 -22.15
CA ILE A 583 45.88 3.93 -23.56
C ILE A 583 45.12 5.18 -24.01
N TYR A 584 44.04 5.58 -23.32
CA TYR A 584 43.23 6.76 -23.68
C TYR A 584 44.04 8.07 -23.66
N ILE A 585 44.88 8.24 -22.64
CA ILE A 585 45.75 9.42 -22.51
C ILE A 585 46.80 9.42 -23.66
N ILE A 586 47.40 8.27 -23.95
CA ILE A 586 48.42 8.12 -25.00
C ILE A 586 47.83 8.30 -26.40
N THR A 587 46.65 7.72 -26.71
CA THR A 587 46.02 7.88 -28.04
C THR A 587 45.62 9.33 -28.30
N THR A 588 45.05 10.02 -27.30
CA THR A 588 44.68 11.44 -27.39
C THR A 588 45.91 12.33 -27.62
N LEU A 589 47.01 12.08 -26.90
CA LEU A 589 48.29 12.78 -27.11
C LEU A 589 48.90 12.48 -28.49
N ILE A 590 48.86 11.23 -28.97
CA ILE A 590 49.35 10.86 -30.31
C ILE A 590 48.54 11.57 -31.40
N GLY A 591 47.22 11.66 -31.25
CA GLY A 591 46.34 12.37 -32.17
C GLY A 591 46.65 13.87 -32.26
N LEU A 592 46.70 14.55 -31.10
CA LEU A 592 47.03 15.97 -31.02
C LEU A 592 48.43 16.29 -31.56
N VAL A 593 49.45 15.52 -31.16
CA VAL A 593 50.83 15.72 -31.63
C VAL A 593 50.96 15.42 -33.13
N GLY A 594 50.29 14.38 -33.64
CA GLY A 594 50.26 14.04 -35.06
C GLY A 594 49.62 15.13 -35.93
N GLY A 595 48.48 15.67 -35.49
CA GLY A 595 47.79 16.80 -36.12
C GLY A 595 48.67 18.06 -36.12
N LEU A 596 49.13 18.47 -34.94
CA LEU A 596 49.92 19.70 -34.74
C LEU A 596 51.24 19.70 -35.54
N ILE A 597 51.99 18.58 -35.54
CA ILE A 597 53.22 18.44 -36.33
C ILE A 597 52.92 18.53 -37.84
N THR A 598 51.77 18.01 -38.29
CA THR A 598 51.36 18.04 -39.70
C THR A 598 50.97 19.44 -40.15
N VAL A 599 50.26 20.21 -39.30
CA VAL A 599 49.96 21.63 -39.53
C VAL A 599 51.25 22.46 -39.56
N LEU A 600 52.14 22.30 -38.57
CA LEU A 600 53.42 23.01 -38.51
C LEU A 600 54.30 22.76 -39.74
N LYS A 601 54.36 21.51 -40.23
CA LYS A 601 55.08 21.17 -41.47
C LYS A 601 54.49 21.82 -42.73
N LEU A 602 53.23 22.26 -42.70
CA LEU A 602 52.59 23.00 -43.79
C LEU A 602 52.83 24.52 -43.66
N THR A 603 52.67 25.07 -42.46
CA THR A 603 52.69 26.53 -42.22
C THR A 603 54.09 27.10 -42.04
N VAL A 604 55.01 26.40 -41.36
CA VAL A 604 56.36 26.91 -41.07
C VAL A 604 57.17 27.18 -42.35
N PRO A 605 57.20 26.33 -43.39
CA PRO A 605 57.90 26.66 -44.64
C PRO A 605 57.30 27.86 -45.38
N MET A 606 56.02 28.15 -45.16
CA MET A 606 55.30 29.30 -45.71
C MET A 606 55.74 30.58 -44.99
N LEU A 607 55.65 30.59 -43.66
CA LEU A 607 56.05 31.70 -42.79
C LEU A 607 57.54 32.03 -42.92
N VAL A 608 58.42 31.02 -42.94
CA VAL A 608 59.88 31.23 -43.08
C VAL A 608 60.25 31.81 -44.45
N LYS A 609 59.55 31.42 -45.53
CA LYS A 609 59.74 32.05 -46.86
C LYS A 609 59.20 33.47 -46.91
N PHE A 610 58.13 33.78 -46.18
CA PHE A 610 57.58 35.13 -46.07
C PHE A 610 58.55 36.04 -45.31
N ALA A 611 58.97 35.64 -44.10
CA ALA A 611 59.93 36.39 -43.27
C ALA A 611 61.26 36.64 -43.98
N ARG A 612 61.86 35.62 -44.61
CA ARG A 612 63.13 35.77 -45.35
C ARG A 612 63.06 36.75 -46.53
N LYS A 613 61.88 37.04 -47.09
CA LYS A 613 61.72 38.02 -48.18
C LYS A 613 61.36 39.43 -47.72
N CYS A 614 61.17 39.66 -46.42
CA CYS A 614 61.00 40.99 -45.82
C CYS A 614 62.29 41.55 -45.20
N MET A 615 63.37 40.77 -45.13
CA MET A 615 64.61 41.13 -44.42
C MET A 615 65.87 41.30 -45.30
N HIS A 616 65.74 41.35 -46.64
CA HIS A 616 66.84 41.86 -47.47
C HIS A 616 66.76 43.39 -47.55
N LYS A 617 67.79 44.05 -47.01
CA LYS A 617 67.95 45.51 -47.00
C LYS A 617 69.42 45.82 -47.30
N GLU A 618 69.69 46.45 -48.44
CA GLU A 618 71.01 46.93 -48.87
C GLU A 618 70.94 48.45 -49.09
N VAL A 619 72.10 49.16 -49.01
CA VAL A 619 72.17 50.60 -48.74
C VAL A 619 73.45 51.21 -49.36
N LYS A 620 73.48 52.37 -50.04
CA LYS A 620 72.38 53.19 -50.61
C LYS A 620 72.24 52.91 -52.14
N THR A 621 72.79 53.62 -53.14
CA THR A 621 73.52 54.92 -53.25
C THR A 621 73.54 55.31 -54.74
N GLU A 622 73.23 56.51 -55.22
CA GLU A 622 72.45 57.68 -54.73
C GLU A 622 71.99 58.49 -55.98
N ALA A 623 71.06 59.46 -55.82
CA ALA A 623 70.58 60.42 -56.86
C ALA A 623 69.74 59.81 -58.02
N GLU A 624 68.73 60.47 -58.62
CA GLU A 624 68.11 61.77 -58.31
C GLU A 624 66.63 61.87 -58.81
N THR A 625 65.78 62.56 -58.03
CA THR A 625 64.50 63.23 -58.39
C THR A 625 63.23 62.49 -58.88
N LEU A 626 62.09 63.17 -58.64
CA LEU A 626 60.71 63.02 -59.14
C LEU A 626 59.97 61.67 -58.94
N GLY A 627 59.14 61.62 -57.89
CA GLY A 627 58.35 60.45 -57.52
C GLY A 627 56.99 60.32 -58.22
N ARG A 628 56.54 59.06 -58.39
CA ARG A 628 55.17 58.70 -58.78
C ARG A 628 54.66 57.52 -57.92
N GLN A 629 53.35 57.45 -57.73
CA GLN A 629 52.66 56.62 -56.72
C GLN A 629 53.09 55.13 -56.66
N SER A 630 53.61 54.70 -55.51
CA SER A 630 53.89 53.29 -55.22
C SER A 630 52.66 52.53 -54.67
N LYS A 631 51.72 52.16 -55.55
CA LYS A 631 50.58 51.29 -55.19
C LYS A 631 51.03 49.82 -55.07
N CYS A 632 51.40 49.39 -53.87
CA CYS A 632 51.84 48.00 -53.62
C CYS A 632 50.64 47.02 -53.61
N SER A 633 50.29 46.45 -54.76
CA SER A 633 49.14 45.54 -54.91
C SER A 633 49.46 44.11 -54.46
N ILE A 634 49.27 43.86 -53.14
CA ILE A 634 49.41 42.54 -52.51
C ILE A 634 48.61 41.44 -53.27
N LEU A 635 47.42 41.81 -53.79
CA LEU A 635 46.55 40.94 -54.60
C LEU A 635 47.23 40.37 -55.87
N TYR A 636 48.09 41.14 -56.56
CA TYR A 636 48.77 40.63 -57.76
C TYR A 636 49.82 39.57 -57.39
N LYS A 637 50.62 39.85 -56.36
CA LYS A 637 51.68 38.93 -55.88
C LYS A 637 51.11 37.64 -55.28
N LEU A 638 49.95 37.71 -54.63
CA LEU A 638 49.20 36.51 -54.21
C LEU A 638 48.67 35.72 -55.42
N LYS A 639 48.11 36.38 -56.44
CA LYS A 639 47.59 35.73 -57.66
C LYS A 639 48.70 34.98 -58.42
N GLU A 640 49.90 35.54 -58.50
CA GLU A 640 51.08 34.91 -59.10
C GLU A 640 51.59 33.73 -58.27
N TYR A 641 51.62 33.85 -56.94
CA TYR A 641 52.00 32.75 -56.05
C TYR A 641 51.02 31.57 -56.13
N PHE A 642 49.71 31.83 -56.09
CA PHE A 642 48.68 30.78 -56.21
C PHE A 642 48.57 30.18 -57.62
N SER A 643 48.97 30.90 -58.69
CA SER A 643 48.98 30.32 -60.04
C SER A 643 50.10 29.29 -60.20
N THR A 644 51.25 29.51 -59.53
CA THR A 644 52.47 28.69 -59.61
C THR A 644 52.58 27.62 -58.51
N PHE A 645 51.80 27.73 -57.42
CA PHE A 645 51.84 26.84 -56.26
C PHE A 645 51.66 25.35 -56.62
N ASN A 646 52.53 24.50 -56.06
CA ASN A 646 52.56 23.06 -56.31
C ASN A 646 52.97 22.31 -55.02
N ILE A 647 52.04 21.53 -54.47
CA ILE A 647 52.25 20.66 -53.29
C ILE A 647 52.87 19.31 -53.71
N PHE A 648 52.78 18.93 -54.98
CA PHE A 648 53.21 17.63 -55.51
C PHE A 648 54.32 17.75 -56.59
N PRO A 649 55.44 18.46 -56.34
CA PRO A 649 56.54 18.54 -57.29
C PRO A 649 57.22 17.18 -57.49
N SER A 650 57.57 16.84 -58.73
CA SER A 650 58.46 15.72 -59.00
C SER A 650 59.91 16.05 -58.63
N VAL A 651 60.66 15.02 -58.19
CA VAL A 651 62.09 15.13 -57.87
C VAL A 651 62.86 14.09 -58.70
N PRO A 652 63.82 14.48 -59.56
CA PRO A 652 64.18 15.87 -59.91
C PRO A 652 63.01 16.64 -60.59
N PRO A 653 63.08 17.99 -60.62
CA PRO A 653 62.08 18.82 -61.31
C PRO A 653 61.94 18.41 -62.78
N THR A 654 60.71 18.34 -63.26
CA THR A 654 60.43 17.96 -64.65
C THR A 654 60.15 19.20 -65.50
N THR A 655 60.71 19.24 -66.71
CA THR A 655 60.43 20.25 -67.75
C THR A 655 59.21 19.90 -68.61
N ASP A 656 58.62 18.73 -68.39
CA ASP A 656 57.40 18.26 -69.07
C ASP A 656 56.18 19.10 -68.63
N GLU A 657 55.62 19.86 -69.56
CA GLU A 657 54.51 20.77 -69.30
C GLU A 657 53.20 20.04 -68.94
N HIS A 658 52.95 18.84 -69.49
CA HIS A 658 51.80 18.03 -69.11
C HIS A 658 51.92 17.53 -67.67
N LYS A 659 53.12 17.08 -67.26
CA LYS A 659 53.38 16.72 -65.85
C LYS A 659 53.25 17.92 -64.92
N LEU A 660 53.80 19.09 -65.28
CA LEU A 660 53.65 20.32 -64.49
C LEU A 660 52.18 20.77 -64.37
N ARG A 661 51.40 20.68 -65.44
CA ARG A 661 49.96 20.97 -65.46
C ARG A 661 49.20 20.03 -64.51
N ASN A 662 49.46 18.72 -64.58
CA ASN A 662 48.83 17.73 -63.71
C ASN A 662 49.20 17.89 -62.22
N GLN A 663 50.45 18.27 -61.90
CA GLN A 663 50.87 18.56 -60.52
C GLN A 663 50.17 19.81 -59.94
N ARG A 664 50.02 20.88 -60.75
CA ARG A 664 49.26 22.08 -60.38
C ARG A 664 47.76 21.80 -60.22
N ILE A 665 47.16 20.99 -61.09
CA ILE A 665 45.75 20.55 -60.97
C ILE A 665 45.55 19.73 -59.68
N SER A 666 46.42 18.75 -59.43
CA SER A 666 46.40 17.95 -58.18
C SER A 666 46.49 18.84 -56.94
N THR A 667 47.32 19.88 -56.99
CA THR A 667 47.47 20.85 -55.89
C THR A 667 46.18 21.65 -55.65
N ARG A 668 45.50 22.11 -56.72
CA ARG A 668 44.25 22.87 -56.60
C ARG A 668 43.09 22.00 -56.08
N LEU A 669 42.94 20.78 -56.61
CA LEU A 669 41.94 19.82 -56.13
C LEU A 669 42.17 19.44 -54.66
N PHE A 670 43.42 19.22 -54.26
CA PHE A 670 43.77 18.94 -52.87
C PHE A 670 43.34 20.07 -51.92
N ILE A 671 43.63 21.32 -52.28
CA ILE A 671 43.24 22.49 -51.47
C ILE A 671 41.71 22.65 -51.43
N PHE A 672 41.02 22.48 -52.56
CA PHE A 672 39.57 22.58 -52.66
C PHE A 672 38.84 21.54 -51.80
N PHE A 673 39.21 20.26 -51.91
CA PHE A 673 38.61 19.20 -51.10
C PHE A 673 38.96 19.36 -49.61
N LEU A 674 40.18 19.79 -49.26
CA LEU A 674 40.56 20.05 -47.87
C LEU A 674 39.70 21.17 -47.26
N ILE A 675 39.46 22.28 -47.98
CA ILE A 675 38.62 23.38 -47.49
C ILE A 675 37.17 22.92 -47.31
N ILE A 676 36.60 22.20 -48.29
CA ILE A 676 35.21 21.69 -48.20
C ILE A 676 35.05 20.71 -47.03
N SER A 677 35.94 19.73 -46.89
CA SER A 677 35.88 18.77 -45.78
C SER A 677 36.01 19.44 -44.41
N LEU A 678 36.84 20.49 -44.28
CA LEU A 678 36.96 21.25 -43.04
C LEU A 678 35.74 22.13 -42.76
N ALA A 679 35.14 22.73 -43.78
CA ALA A 679 33.88 23.48 -43.64
C ALA A 679 32.73 22.57 -43.18
N ILE A 680 32.60 21.38 -43.77
CA ILE A 680 31.59 20.38 -43.38
C ILE A 680 31.84 19.91 -41.94
N LEU A 681 33.08 19.57 -41.57
CA LEU A 681 33.42 19.14 -40.21
C LEU A 681 33.14 20.22 -39.16
N LEU A 682 33.50 21.47 -39.44
CA LEU A 682 33.24 22.61 -38.54
C LEU A 682 31.75 22.88 -38.39
N LEU A 683 30.99 22.87 -39.49
CA LEU A 683 29.56 23.11 -39.47
C LEU A 683 28.82 21.99 -38.72
N TYR A 684 29.13 20.72 -39.01
CA TYR A 684 28.62 19.55 -38.29
C TYR A 684 28.92 19.60 -36.78
N THR A 685 30.17 19.85 -36.39
CA THR A 685 30.54 19.93 -34.95
C THR A 685 29.97 21.16 -34.24
N SER A 686 29.65 22.24 -34.96
CA SER A 686 29.02 23.44 -34.38
C SER A 686 27.50 23.34 -34.16
N LEU A 687 26.82 22.42 -34.87
CA LEU A 687 25.36 22.26 -34.80
C LEU A 687 24.91 21.13 -33.87
N ILE A 688 25.83 20.26 -33.42
CA ILE A 688 25.54 19.24 -32.41
C ILE A 688 25.48 19.91 -31.03
N ASN A 689 24.30 19.87 -30.41
CA ASN A 689 24.12 20.10 -28.98
C ASN A 689 24.55 18.82 -28.22
N ILE A 690 25.02 18.99 -26.99
CA ILE A 690 25.29 17.89 -26.05
C ILE A 690 24.39 18.08 -24.82
N THR A 691 23.88 16.97 -24.29
CA THR A 691 23.24 16.90 -22.97
C THR A 691 24.31 16.64 -21.92
N GLU A 692 24.57 17.63 -21.06
CA GLU A 692 25.46 17.48 -19.91
C GLU A 692 24.63 17.25 -18.65
N THR A 693 24.86 16.13 -17.96
CA THR A 693 24.25 15.86 -16.66
C THR A 693 25.09 16.51 -15.56
N VAL A 694 24.48 17.40 -14.77
CA VAL A 694 25.11 18.06 -13.63
C VAL A 694 24.68 17.33 -12.36
N ASN A 695 25.66 16.83 -11.60
CA ASN A 695 25.44 16.14 -10.34
C ASN A 695 25.86 17.04 -9.16
N ILE A 696 24.99 17.17 -8.17
CA ILE A 696 25.19 17.92 -6.93
C ILE A 696 25.00 16.96 -5.76
N LYS A 697 25.99 16.85 -4.87
CA LYS A 697 25.90 16.04 -3.65
C LYS A 697 25.24 16.83 -2.51
N GLU A 698 24.52 16.13 -1.62
CA GLU A 698 24.00 16.67 -0.35
C GLU A 698 23.34 18.07 -0.48
N PRO A 699 22.40 18.28 -1.41
CA PRO A 699 21.81 19.59 -1.67
C PRO A 699 20.91 20.03 -0.51
N SER A 700 20.99 21.31 -0.11
CA SER A 700 20.04 21.84 0.88
C SER A 700 18.64 22.01 0.27
N ILE A 701 17.61 22.04 1.12
CA ILE A 701 16.22 22.29 0.69
C ILE A 701 16.06 23.60 -0.10
N LYS A 702 16.95 24.58 0.12
CA LYS A 702 16.99 25.84 -0.63
C LYS A 702 17.55 25.64 -2.05
N ASP A 703 18.63 24.86 -2.16
CA ASP A 703 19.25 24.54 -3.45
C ASP A 703 18.31 23.68 -4.30
N TYR A 704 17.68 22.66 -3.70
CA TYR A 704 16.64 21.86 -4.36
C TYR A 704 15.49 22.73 -4.87
N LYS A 705 14.94 23.64 -4.05
CA LYS A 705 13.86 24.54 -4.49
C LYS A 705 14.30 25.46 -5.65
N GLN A 706 15.54 25.94 -5.67
CA GLN A 706 16.08 26.74 -6.77
C GLN A 706 16.30 25.89 -8.05
N LEU A 707 16.81 24.67 -7.91
CA LEU A 707 17.01 23.72 -9.01
C LEU A 707 15.68 23.27 -9.62
N TYR A 708 14.69 22.92 -8.79
CA TYR A 708 13.38 22.47 -9.24
C TYR A 708 12.67 23.57 -10.03
N ASN A 709 12.68 24.81 -9.55
CA ASN A 709 12.15 25.97 -10.27
C ASN A 709 12.84 26.24 -11.62
N SER A 710 14.04 25.69 -11.84
CA SER A 710 14.84 25.90 -13.06
C SER A 710 14.84 24.69 -14.01
N TYR A 711 14.68 23.47 -13.49
CA TYR A 711 14.99 22.21 -14.18
C TYR A 711 14.01 21.06 -13.87
N SER A 712 12.84 21.32 -13.27
CA SER A 712 11.86 20.33 -12.78
C SER A 712 11.64 19.10 -13.67
N GLN A 713 11.54 19.28 -15.00
CA GLN A 713 11.34 18.19 -15.97
C GLN A 713 12.49 17.16 -16.04
N THR A 714 13.66 17.47 -15.50
CA THR A 714 14.87 16.63 -15.60
C THR A 714 15.63 16.43 -14.30
N LEU A 715 15.23 17.15 -13.24
CA LEU A 715 15.81 17.05 -11.90
C LEU A 715 15.33 15.76 -11.22
N THR A 716 16.27 14.97 -10.73
CA THR A 716 16.00 13.76 -9.94
C THR A 716 16.97 13.73 -8.77
N CYS A 717 16.48 13.52 -7.56
CA CYS A 717 17.28 13.59 -6.34
C CYS A 717 16.97 12.38 -5.46
N GLU A 718 17.93 11.47 -5.30
CA GLU A 718 17.75 10.18 -4.62
C GLU A 718 17.76 10.37 -3.09
N CYS A 719 16.76 9.84 -2.38
CA CYS A 719 16.75 9.83 -0.91
C CYS A 719 17.69 8.73 -0.39
N THR A 720 18.37 8.94 0.74
CA THR A 720 19.03 7.83 1.47
C THR A 720 18.02 7.05 2.30
N GLN A 721 17.03 7.74 2.88
CA GLN A 721 15.91 7.13 3.60
C GLN A 721 14.69 7.07 2.69
N ILE A 722 14.45 5.92 2.06
CA ILE A 722 13.35 5.74 1.10
C ILE A 722 11.98 5.54 1.75
N SER A 723 11.92 5.29 3.07
CA SER A 723 10.69 5.05 3.83
C SER A 723 10.71 5.83 5.15
N ILE A 724 9.70 6.67 5.38
CA ILE A 724 9.66 7.64 6.49
C ILE A 724 8.31 7.54 7.21
N ASN A 725 8.32 7.26 8.52
CA ASN A 725 7.09 7.23 9.33
C ASN A 725 6.36 8.58 9.29
N TYR A 726 5.03 8.55 9.16
CA TYR A 726 4.17 9.73 9.09
C TYR A 726 4.36 10.67 10.29
N GLU A 727 4.62 10.11 11.48
CA GLU A 727 4.99 10.83 12.71
C GLU A 727 6.04 11.95 12.51
N LYS A 728 6.99 11.78 11.59
CA LYS A 728 8.11 12.74 11.42
C LYS A 728 7.69 14.04 10.75
N PHE A 729 6.61 14.02 9.95
CA PHE A 729 6.25 15.15 9.09
C PHE A 729 4.75 15.47 9.04
N ILE A 730 3.87 14.64 9.59
CA ILE A 730 2.45 14.90 9.79
C ILE A 730 2.17 15.10 11.28
N HIS A 731 1.43 16.15 11.62
CA HIS A 731 0.91 16.37 12.96
C HIS A 731 -0.61 16.62 12.89
N ILE A 732 -1.37 15.80 13.63
CA ILE A 732 -2.84 15.84 13.74
C ILE A 732 -3.20 16.06 15.20
N GLN A 733 -4.07 17.04 15.46
CA GLN A 733 -4.76 17.25 16.72
C GLN A 733 -6.26 17.39 16.46
N TYR A 734 -7.07 17.13 17.49
CA TYR A 734 -8.52 17.20 17.41
C TYR A 734 -9.10 17.81 18.70
N THR A 735 -10.23 18.50 18.57
CA THR A 735 -11.03 19.02 19.68
C THR A 735 -12.38 18.32 19.67
N LEU A 736 -12.74 17.62 20.74
CA LEU A 736 -14.04 16.95 20.87
C LEU A 736 -15.16 17.97 21.15
N HIS A 737 -16.37 17.63 20.73
CA HIS A 737 -17.59 18.37 21.00
C HIS A 737 -17.73 18.61 22.50
N GLN A 738 -18.02 19.87 22.87
CA GLN A 738 -17.96 20.39 24.24
C GLN A 738 -18.71 19.56 25.30
N ILE A 739 -19.73 18.79 24.90
CA ILE A 739 -20.41 17.82 25.78
C ILE A 739 -19.40 16.88 26.48
N CYS A 740 -18.35 16.45 25.79
CA CYS A 740 -17.31 15.54 26.28
C CYS A 740 -16.36 16.16 27.32
N HIS A 741 -16.48 17.47 27.56
CA HIS A 741 -15.72 18.22 28.56
C HIS A 741 -16.65 19.01 29.51
N SER A 742 -17.94 18.68 29.51
CA SER A 742 -18.98 19.35 30.30
C SER A 742 -19.35 18.58 31.56
N ASP A 743 -20.07 19.24 32.47
CA ASP A 743 -20.63 18.63 33.69
C ASP A 743 -21.49 17.38 33.37
N PHE A 744 -22.14 17.34 32.21
CA PHE A 744 -23.10 16.30 31.79
C PHE A 744 -22.51 14.91 31.52
N VAL A 745 -21.19 14.77 31.40
CA VAL A 745 -20.52 13.46 31.26
C VAL A 745 -19.82 12.98 32.53
N THR A 746 -19.91 13.76 33.61
CA THR A 746 -19.28 13.45 34.90
C THR A 746 -20.09 12.44 35.71
N GLN A 747 -19.41 11.64 36.54
CA GLN A 747 -20.10 10.73 37.46
C GLN A 747 -21.01 11.48 38.45
N GLN A 748 -20.64 12.70 38.87
CA GLN A 748 -21.47 13.53 39.76
C GLN A 748 -22.84 13.89 39.14
N TRP A 749 -22.92 14.11 37.81
CA TRP A 749 -24.19 14.31 37.11
C TRP A 749 -24.98 12.99 37.01
N ILE A 750 -24.31 11.88 36.72
CA ILE A 750 -24.92 10.54 36.61
C ILE A 750 -25.50 10.09 37.97
N ASP A 751 -24.77 10.26 39.07
CA ASP A 751 -25.23 9.94 40.43
C ASP A 751 -26.41 10.83 40.88
N TYR A 752 -26.41 12.11 40.48
CA TYR A 752 -27.52 13.03 40.73
C TYR A 752 -28.80 12.61 39.99
N LEU A 753 -28.68 12.15 38.75
CA LEU A 753 -29.83 11.58 38.02
C LEU A 753 -30.25 10.22 38.60
N ALA A 754 -29.31 9.36 39.01
CA ALA A 754 -29.61 8.09 39.67
C ALA A 754 -30.40 8.29 40.98
N THR A 755 -30.14 9.36 41.73
CA THR A 755 -30.86 9.72 42.97
C THR A 755 -32.13 10.56 42.75
N SER A 756 -32.42 10.95 41.51
CA SER A 756 -33.71 11.53 41.08
C SER A 756 -34.78 10.45 40.85
N TYR A 757 -34.36 9.18 40.71
CA TYR A 757 -35.25 8.04 40.64
C TYR A 757 -35.87 7.75 42.01
N GLY A 758 -37.19 7.54 42.02
CA GLY A 758 -37.92 7.00 43.16
C GLY A 758 -38.80 5.85 42.69
N ASP A 759 -38.93 4.83 43.53
CA ASP A 759 -39.30 3.45 43.17
C ASP A 759 -40.76 3.25 42.70
N ASN A 760 -41.48 4.36 42.50
CA ASN A 760 -42.91 4.42 42.20
C ASN A 760 -43.18 5.28 40.95
N THR A 761 -42.28 5.27 39.96
CA THR A 761 -42.46 5.94 38.65
C THR A 761 -43.04 4.95 37.62
N PRO A 762 -44.35 4.98 37.28
CA PRO A 762 -44.95 3.99 36.39
C PRO A 762 -44.63 4.22 34.89
N ASN A 763 -44.17 5.41 34.52
CA ASN A 763 -44.08 5.84 33.13
C ASN A 763 -42.67 5.62 32.53
N TYR A 764 -42.56 4.60 31.68
CA TYR A 764 -41.36 4.22 30.93
C TYR A 764 -40.85 5.30 29.94
N ALA A 765 -41.62 6.35 29.67
CA ALA A 765 -41.23 7.50 28.85
C ALA A 765 -40.74 8.71 29.68
N ASP A 766 -40.74 8.64 31.01
CA ASP A 766 -40.30 9.76 31.86
C ASP A 766 -38.77 9.97 31.78
N PHE A 767 -38.37 11.24 31.68
CA PHE A 767 -36.97 11.64 31.66
C PHE A 767 -36.21 11.19 32.91
N ARG A 768 -36.83 11.16 34.10
CA ARG A 768 -36.16 10.72 35.34
C ARG A 768 -35.85 9.22 35.35
N VAL A 769 -36.59 8.42 34.58
CA VAL A 769 -36.37 6.98 34.43
C VAL A 769 -35.24 6.68 33.42
N THR A 770 -35.14 7.49 32.36
CA THR A 770 -34.26 7.22 31.21
C THR A 770 -32.95 8.04 31.23
N SER A 771 -32.92 9.21 31.86
CA SER A 771 -31.81 10.17 31.76
C SER A 771 -30.47 9.65 32.25
N THR A 772 -30.39 8.89 33.34
CA THR A 772 -29.13 8.35 33.87
C THR A 772 -28.40 7.50 32.83
N SER A 773 -29.09 6.52 32.25
CA SER A 773 -28.59 5.66 31.17
C SER A 773 -28.24 6.49 29.92
N THR A 774 -29.04 7.52 29.61
CA THR A 774 -28.77 8.42 28.47
C THR A 774 -27.49 9.22 28.64
N PHE A 775 -27.18 9.74 29.84
CA PHE A 775 -25.93 10.47 30.09
C PHE A 775 -24.72 9.56 30.28
N GLN A 776 -24.91 8.34 30.80
CA GLN A 776 -23.91 7.27 30.67
C GLN A 776 -23.60 7.00 29.18
N ALA A 777 -24.59 6.96 28.30
CA ALA A 777 -24.39 6.75 26.86
C ALA A 777 -23.61 7.91 26.19
N VAL A 778 -23.88 9.16 26.55
CA VAL A 778 -23.08 10.32 26.09
C VAL A 778 -21.64 10.23 26.58
N SER A 779 -21.42 9.93 27.87
CA SER A 779 -20.08 9.78 28.46
C SER A 779 -19.30 8.59 27.86
N ALA A 780 -20.01 7.49 27.59
CA ALA A 780 -19.50 6.32 26.88
C ALA A 780 -19.05 6.68 25.46
N PHE A 781 -19.89 7.36 24.67
CA PHE A 781 -19.54 7.78 23.32
C PHE A 781 -18.30 8.68 23.29
N CYS A 782 -18.24 9.71 24.14
CA CYS A 782 -17.07 10.56 24.30
C CYS A 782 -15.79 9.76 24.64
N THR A 783 -15.90 8.74 25.50
CA THR A 783 -14.78 7.85 25.84
C THR A 783 -14.33 7.02 24.65
N LEU A 784 -15.28 6.35 23.97
CA LEU A 784 -15.04 5.40 22.88
C LEU A 784 -14.49 6.10 21.63
N VAL A 785 -15.03 7.27 21.30
CA VAL A 785 -14.52 8.16 20.24
C VAL A 785 -13.05 8.52 20.51
N ASN A 786 -12.74 8.99 21.73
CA ASN A 786 -11.39 9.42 22.08
C ASN A 786 -10.40 8.25 22.03
N GLN A 787 -10.80 7.06 22.52
CA GLN A 787 -10.03 5.82 22.40
C GLN A 787 -9.82 5.42 20.92
N THR A 788 -10.86 5.52 20.10
CA THR A 788 -10.79 5.18 18.66
C THR A 788 -9.82 6.09 17.92
N ILE A 789 -9.96 7.42 18.05
CA ILE A 789 -9.06 8.37 17.39
C ILE A 789 -7.62 8.20 17.87
N SER A 790 -7.40 8.02 19.19
CA SER A 790 -6.06 7.79 19.75
C SER A 790 -5.41 6.51 19.20
N ASN A 791 -6.15 5.39 19.17
CA ASN A 791 -5.63 4.11 18.67
C ASN A 791 -5.35 4.17 17.16
N SER A 792 -6.24 4.77 16.37
CA SER A 792 -6.03 4.96 14.94
C SER A 792 -4.90 5.95 14.64
N LEU A 793 -4.66 6.97 15.47
CA LEU A 793 -3.50 7.87 15.34
C LEU A 793 -2.17 7.14 15.57
N ILE A 794 -2.09 6.23 16.55
CA ILE A 794 -0.90 5.39 16.78
C ILE A 794 -0.59 4.57 15.51
N GLN A 795 -1.61 3.92 14.93
CA GLN A 795 -1.47 3.17 13.68
C GLN A 795 -1.08 4.09 12.50
N PHE A 796 -1.73 5.24 12.36
CA PHE A 796 -1.45 6.21 11.30
C PHE A 796 -0.02 6.75 11.38
N TYR A 797 0.46 7.16 12.56
CA TYR A 797 1.82 7.67 12.74
C TYR A 797 2.91 6.61 12.53
N SER A 798 2.59 5.33 12.78
CA SER A 798 3.46 4.19 12.43
C SER A 798 3.47 3.85 10.93
N SER A 799 2.49 4.31 10.15
CA SER A 799 2.45 4.14 8.69
C SER A 799 3.59 4.91 8.00
N GLN A 800 4.01 4.44 6.82
CA GLN A 800 5.22 4.89 6.16
C GLN A 800 4.97 5.54 4.79
N TYR A 801 5.64 6.67 4.57
CA TYR A 801 5.72 7.35 3.29
C TYR A 801 6.93 6.83 2.51
N VAL A 802 6.67 6.17 1.38
CA VAL A 802 7.69 5.53 0.56
C VAL A 802 7.97 6.36 -0.70
N SER A 803 9.22 6.80 -0.88
CA SER A 803 9.71 7.36 -2.15
C SER A 803 11.23 7.23 -2.26
N ALA A 804 11.69 6.66 -3.38
CA ALA A 804 13.12 6.59 -3.71
C ALA A 804 13.75 7.96 -4.04
N SER A 805 12.95 9.01 -4.22
CA SER A 805 13.44 10.36 -4.57
C SER A 805 12.66 11.49 -3.90
N VAL A 806 13.26 12.68 -3.82
CA VAL A 806 12.64 13.86 -3.20
C VAL A 806 11.36 14.25 -3.93
N THR A 807 10.21 13.94 -3.32
CA THR A 807 8.90 14.31 -3.85
C THR A 807 8.78 15.83 -3.96
N PRO A 808 8.27 16.37 -5.07
CA PRO A 808 7.96 17.79 -5.20
C PRO A 808 6.98 18.26 -4.12
N SER A 809 7.23 19.44 -3.54
CA SER A 809 6.46 19.97 -2.39
C SER A 809 4.94 20.04 -2.63
N ASN A 810 4.49 20.23 -3.87
CA ASN A 810 3.06 20.26 -4.23
C ASN A 810 2.46 18.84 -4.32
N LEU A 811 3.22 17.84 -4.77
CA LEU A 811 2.76 16.44 -4.83
C LEU A 811 2.74 15.83 -3.42
N PHE A 812 3.78 16.10 -2.64
CA PHE A 812 3.83 15.73 -1.22
C PHE A 812 2.65 16.29 -0.43
N GLN A 813 2.28 17.56 -0.65
CA GLN A 813 1.13 18.17 0.00
C GLN A 813 -0.17 17.44 -0.36
N LEU A 814 -0.47 17.26 -1.66
CA LEU A 814 -1.67 16.56 -2.14
C LEU A 814 -1.76 15.11 -1.63
N GLN A 815 -0.63 14.38 -1.61
CA GLN A 815 -0.56 13.04 -1.04
C GLN A 815 -0.84 13.05 0.46
N THR A 816 -0.24 13.98 1.20
CA THR A 816 -0.44 14.10 2.66
C THR A 816 -1.88 14.48 3.01
N GLU A 817 -2.49 15.40 2.28
CA GLU A 817 -3.90 15.76 2.41
C GLU A 817 -4.83 14.57 2.12
N ALA A 818 -4.48 13.73 1.13
CA ALA A 818 -5.21 12.49 0.85
C ALA A 818 -5.06 11.47 1.98
N PHE A 819 -3.86 11.21 2.51
CA PHE A 819 -3.65 10.27 3.61
C PHE A 819 -4.40 10.69 4.89
N ILE A 820 -4.39 11.98 5.22
CA ILE A 820 -5.11 12.55 6.36
C ILE A 820 -6.63 12.42 6.16
N SER A 821 -7.13 12.65 4.94
CA SER A 821 -8.56 12.50 4.62
C SER A 821 -9.01 11.04 4.68
N GLN A 822 -8.18 10.12 4.17
CA GLN A 822 -8.39 8.68 4.27
C GLN A 822 -8.41 8.23 5.73
N PHE A 823 -7.44 8.66 6.55
CA PHE A 823 -7.37 8.38 7.98
C PHE A 823 -8.65 8.76 8.73
N LYS A 824 -9.18 9.97 8.50
CA LYS A 824 -10.46 10.39 9.12
C LYS A 824 -11.59 9.46 8.69
N SER A 825 -11.81 9.33 7.38
CA SER A 825 -12.93 8.54 6.84
C SER A 825 -12.86 7.06 7.23
N SER A 826 -11.67 6.44 7.26
CA SER A 826 -11.51 5.05 7.71
C SER A 826 -11.84 4.89 9.19
N THR A 827 -11.38 5.82 10.03
CA THR A 827 -11.62 5.82 11.49
C THR A 827 -13.12 6.02 11.79
N THR A 828 -13.77 6.98 11.13
CA THR A 828 -15.21 7.21 11.21
C THR A 828 -16.00 5.97 10.80
N ASN A 829 -15.74 5.43 9.60
CA ASN A 829 -16.49 4.29 9.07
C ASN A 829 -16.31 3.03 9.91
N GLN A 830 -15.15 2.83 10.54
CA GLN A 830 -14.91 1.69 11.44
C GLN A 830 -15.72 1.86 12.74
N PHE A 831 -15.68 3.02 13.38
CA PHE A 831 -16.46 3.32 14.59
C PHE A 831 -17.97 3.14 14.36
N LEU A 832 -18.49 3.74 13.28
CA LEU A 832 -19.92 3.66 12.94
C LEU A 832 -20.36 2.25 12.59
N LEU A 833 -19.49 1.45 11.95
CA LEU A 833 -19.78 0.04 11.66
C LEU A 833 -19.86 -0.79 12.96
N SER A 834 -18.91 -0.63 13.88
CA SER A 834 -18.95 -1.29 15.19
C SER A 834 -20.20 -0.90 16.00
N LEU A 835 -20.56 0.39 16.00
CA LEU A 835 -21.79 0.88 16.65
C LEU A 835 -23.05 0.29 15.99
N SER A 836 -23.11 0.32 14.65
CA SER A 836 -24.19 -0.26 13.85
C SER A 836 -24.39 -1.74 14.20
N MET A 837 -23.31 -2.51 14.26
CA MET A 837 -23.36 -3.96 14.51
C MET A 837 -23.96 -4.31 15.88
N ILE A 838 -23.59 -3.57 16.93
CA ILE A 838 -24.11 -3.82 18.28
C ILE A 838 -25.58 -3.41 18.39
N ARG A 839 -25.96 -2.24 17.86
CA ARG A 839 -27.36 -1.76 17.82
C ARG A 839 -28.26 -2.76 17.11
N ASN A 840 -27.85 -3.17 15.92
CA ASN A 840 -28.56 -4.15 15.10
C ASN A 840 -28.68 -5.52 15.76
N THR A 841 -27.63 -6.02 16.42
CA THR A 841 -27.66 -7.29 17.17
C THR A 841 -28.58 -7.20 18.39
N THR A 842 -28.56 -6.06 19.11
CA THR A 842 -29.43 -5.77 20.26
C THR A 842 -30.90 -5.80 19.85
N GLN A 843 -31.25 -5.09 18.76
CA GLN A 843 -32.60 -5.13 18.19
C GLN A 843 -33.02 -6.53 17.75
N SER A 844 -32.13 -7.24 17.03
CA SER A 844 -32.44 -8.53 16.40
C SER A 844 -32.63 -9.67 17.40
N ASN A 845 -32.00 -9.59 18.57
CA ASN A 845 -32.27 -10.49 19.71
C ASN A 845 -33.38 -9.96 20.64
N ALA A 846 -33.97 -8.80 20.32
CA ALA A 846 -35.00 -8.13 21.11
C ALA A 846 -34.61 -7.93 22.59
N LEU A 847 -33.33 -7.65 22.88
CA LEU A 847 -32.80 -7.63 24.26
C LEU A 847 -33.55 -6.61 25.13
N LEU A 848 -33.86 -6.95 26.37
CA LEU A 848 -34.72 -6.16 27.24
C LEU A 848 -33.90 -5.15 28.07
N PRO A 849 -34.09 -3.81 27.94
CA PRO A 849 -33.56 -2.83 28.87
C PRO A 849 -34.22 -2.98 30.25
N GLY A 850 -33.48 -2.71 31.33
CA GLY A 850 -34.00 -2.71 32.69
C GLY A 850 -35.23 -1.83 32.86
N GLN A 851 -35.26 -0.64 32.22
CA GLN A 851 -36.38 0.31 32.27
C GLN A 851 -37.64 -0.12 31.47
N LEU A 852 -37.65 -1.32 30.86
CA LEU A 852 -38.79 -1.90 30.12
C LEU A 852 -39.34 -0.98 29.00
N SER A 853 -38.43 -0.28 28.31
CA SER A 853 -38.73 0.71 27.28
C SER A 853 -39.12 0.09 25.93
N ASN A 854 -38.68 -1.13 25.60
CA ASN A 854 -39.06 -1.80 24.35
C ASN A 854 -40.26 -2.77 24.49
N PHE A 855 -40.43 -3.43 25.64
CA PHE A 855 -41.56 -4.34 25.92
C PHE A 855 -42.20 -4.01 27.27
N GLY A 856 -43.54 -4.02 27.30
CA GLY A 856 -44.34 -4.01 28.52
C GLY A 856 -44.91 -5.40 28.80
N PHE A 857 -45.38 -5.60 30.03
CA PHE A 857 -45.92 -6.89 30.49
C PHE A 857 -47.30 -6.70 31.14
N SER A 858 -48.09 -7.77 31.12
CA SER A 858 -49.43 -7.84 31.71
C SER A 858 -49.75 -9.30 32.08
N MET A 859 -50.29 -9.54 33.27
CA MET A 859 -50.75 -10.87 33.65
C MET A 859 -52.08 -11.23 32.97
N ASP A 860 -52.17 -12.44 32.44
CA ASP A 860 -53.46 -13.08 32.16
C ASP A 860 -54.01 -13.69 33.46
N GLU A 861 -55.04 -13.05 34.04
CA GLU A 861 -55.72 -13.50 35.25
C GLU A 861 -56.31 -14.92 35.14
N VAL A 862 -56.58 -15.41 33.92
CA VAL A 862 -57.19 -16.72 33.66
C VAL A 862 -56.17 -17.86 33.73
N HIS A 863 -54.93 -17.61 33.28
CA HIS A 863 -53.90 -18.63 33.13
C HIS A 863 -52.68 -18.45 34.04
N LEU A 864 -52.57 -17.32 34.77
CA LEU A 864 -51.39 -16.93 35.56
C LEU A 864 -50.11 -16.84 34.72
N LEU A 865 -50.25 -16.53 33.43
CA LEU A 865 -49.14 -16.34 32.49
C LEU A 865 -48.85 -14.85 32.32
N LEU A 866 -47.57 -14.49 32.33
CA LEU A 866 -47.11 -13.13 32.02
C LEU A 866 -47.07 -12.95 30.49
N ALA A 867 -48.04 -12.23 29.93
CA ALA A 867 -48.02 -11.84 28.53
C ALA A 867 -47.12 -10.61 28.33
N TYR A 868 -46.36 -10.59 27.24
CA TYR A 868 -45.56 -9.44 26.81
C TYR A 868 -46.21 -8.73 25.62
N TYR A 869 -45.96 -7.42 25.48
CA TYR A 869 -46.37 -6.62 24.33
C TYR A 869 -45.32 -5.56 23.99
N PRO A 870 -45.05 -5.27 22.71
CA PRO A 870 -44.12 -4.21 22.34
C PRO A 870 -44.65 -2.83 22.78
N ARG A 871 -43.78 -2.02 23.37
CA ARG A 871 -44.08 -0.60 23.65
C ARG A 871 -44.30 0.15 22.32
N SER A 872 -45.05 1.25 22.41
CA SER A 872 -45.42 2.08 21.28
C SER A 872 -45.06 3.53 21.54
N TYR A 873 -44.27 4.11 20.66
CA TYR A 873 -43.84 5.49 20.69
C TYR A 873 -44.49 6.22 19.51
N GLY A 874 -45.55 6.96 19.81
CA GLY A 874 -46.44 7.52 18.78
C GLY A 874 -47.07 6.40 17.93
N ASN A 875 -46.92 6.50 16.61
CA ASN A 875 -47.45 5.51 15.65
C ASN A 875 -46.45 4.37 15.34
N CYS A 876 -45.39 4.20 16.14
CA CYS A 876 -44.28 3.28 15.88
C CYS A 876 -44.15 2.28 17.05
N THR A 877 -44.09 0.97 16.76
CA THR A 877 -43.99 -0.09 17.78
C THR A 877 -42.59 -0.68 17.84
N CYS A 878 -42.09 -1.02 19.03
CA CYS A 878 -40.72 -1.53 19.20
C CYS A 878 -40.44 -2.89 18.55
N SER A 879 -41.47 -3.68 18.27
CA SER A 879 -41.38 -4.89 17.42
C SER A 879 -41.16 -4.57 15.93
N SER A 880 -41.55 -3.38 15.48
CA SER A 880 -41.47 -2.97 14.08
C SER A 880 -40.19 -2.17 13.74
N SER A 881 -39.61 -1.49 14.73
CA SER A 881 -38.34 -0.77 14.63
C SER A 881 -37.78 -0.45 16.03
N ALA A 882 -36.46 -0.56 16.23
CA ALA A 882 -35.81 -0.07 17.44
C ALA A 882 -35.76 1.47 17.52
N ALA A 883 -35.86 2.16 16.38
CA ALA A 883 -35.77 3.61 16.28
C ALA A 883 -37.07 4.37 16.64
N CYS A 884 -38.11 3.69 17.13
CA CYS A 884 -39.34 4.37 17.55
C CYS A 884 -39.11 5.28 18.77
N VAL A 885 -39.51 6.55 18.66
CA VAL A 885 -39.27 7.60 19.67
C VAL A 885 -40.46 8.54 19.87
N THR A 886 -40.57 9.14 21.05
CA THR A 886 -41.37 10.34 21.34
C THR A 886 -40.55 11.39 22.07
N GLN A 887 -41.00 12.65 22.04
CA GLN A 887 -40.37 13.73 22.82
C GLN A 887 -40.28 13.31 24.28
N SER A 888 -39.08 13.43 24.88
CA SER A 888 -38.86 13.14 26.29
C SER A 888 -39.58 14.17 27.16
N ALA A 889 -40.15 13.73 28.27
CA ALA A 889 -40.97 14.56 29.13
C ALA A 889 -40.89 14.11 30.59
N ILE A 890 -41.33 14.99 31.49
CA ILE A 890 -41.54 14.72 32.90
C ILE A 890 -43.06 14.63 33.12
N TYR A 891 -43.51 13.55 33.74
CA TYR A 891 -44.92 13.21 33.94
C TYR A 891 -45.35 13.29 35.41
N GLU A 892 -46.65 13.51 35.62
CA GLU A 892 -47.30 13.41 36.92
C GLU A 892 -47.57 11.94 37.28
N LEU A 893 -46.98 11.48 38.40
CA LEU A 893 -46.93 10.08 38.86
C LEU A 893 -48.29 9.35 38.93
N LEU A 894 -49.41 10.08 39.02
CA LEU A 894 -50.74 9.51 39.25
C LEU A 894 -51.65 9.49 38.02
N ASN A 895 -51.35 10.30 36.99
CA ASN A 895 -52.27 10.57 35.89
C ASN A 895 -51.61 10.61 34.49
N ASP A 896 -50.29 10.38 34.40
CA ASP A 896 -49.49 10.53 33.18
C ASP A 896 -49.66 11.89 32.46
N THR A 897 -49.95 12.96 33.21
CA THR A 897 -50.03 14.31 32.64
C THR A 897 -48.62 14.87 32.43
N THR A 898 -48.35 15.42 31.24
CA THR A 898 -47.05 16.04 30.93
C THR A 898 -46.87 17.35 31.70
N LEU A 899 -45.93 17.35 32.65
CA LEU A 899 -45.56 18.53 33.44
C LEU A 899 -44.55 19.41 32.72
N PHE A 900 -43.57 18.80 32.05
CA PHE A 900 -42.53 19.49 31.26
C PHE A 900 -42.12 18.63 30.07
N SER A 901 -41.83 19.24 28.92
CA SER A 901 -41.40 18.56 27.70
C SER A 901 -40.04 19.08 27.26
N LEU A 902 -39.10 18.17 27.02
CA LEU A 902 -37.71 18.48 26.72
C LEU A 902 -37.54 18.67 25.21
N SER A 903 -37.68 19.91 24.74
CA SER A 903 -37.45 20.29 23.35
C SER A 903 -36.12 19.75 22.82
N GLY A 904 -36.18 19.00 21.71
CA GLY A 904 -35.02 18.40 21.05
C GLY A 904 -34.54 17.07 21.63
N PHE A 905 -35.03 16.65 22.80
CA PHE A 905 -34.62 15.40 23.47
C PHE A 905 -35.72 14.34 23.38
N TYR A 906 -35.35 13.08 23.13
CA TYR A 906 -36.28 11.98 22.89
C TYR A 906 -36.09 10.80 23.85
N THR A 907 -37.14 10.00 23.98
CA THR A 907 -37.17 8.67 24.62
C THR A 907 -37.73 7.66 23.62
N GLY A 908 -37.34 6.40 23.72
CA GLY A 908 -37.65 5.38 22.71
C GLY A 908 -37.30 3.97 23.18
N CYS A 909 -37.45 2.99 22.28
CA CYS A 909 -37.31 1.57 22.60
C CYS A 909 -35.98 1.22 23.29
N TYR A 910 -34.88 1.84 22.85
CA TYR A 910 -33.56 1.72 23.43
C TYR A 910 -32.93 3.11 23.61
N ILE A 911 -32.21 3.29 24.71
CA ILE A 911 -31.57 4.54 25.10
C ILE A 911 -30.69 5.11 23.98
N ILE A 912 -29.86 4.27 23.35
CA ILE A 912 -28.98 4.68 22.24
C ILE A 912 -29.79 5.15 21.02
N GLU A 913 -30.88 4.47 20.66
CA GLU A 913 -31.71 4.84 19.50
C GLU A 913 -32.46 6.17 19.71
N SER A 914 -32.88 6.45 20.94
CA SER A 914 -33.47 7.75 21.30
C SER A 914 -32.42 8.86 21.45
N LEU A 915 -31.23 8.54 21.97
CA LEU A 915 -30.15 9.51 22.11
C LEU A 915 -29.64 9.96 20.73
N LEU A 916 -29.42 9.03 19.80
CA LEU A 916 -28.97 9.34 18.43
C LEU A 916 -29.91 10.30 17.70
N GLN A 917 -31.23 10.19 17.94
CA GLN A 917 -32.24 11.10 17.37
C GLN A 917 -32.42 12.40 18.17
N SER A 918 -31.84 12.49 19.37
CA SER A 918 -31.87 13.69 20.21
C SER A 918 -30.82 14.71 19.82
N ASN A 919 -31.08 15.97 20.11
CA ASN A 919 -30.09 17.05 20.10
C ASN A 919 -29.96 17.67 21.51
N LEU A 920 -29.03 18.61 21.65
CA LEU A 920 -28.67 19.21 22.93
C LEU A 920 -29.34 20.56 23.21
N GLN A 921 -30.42 20.91 22.49
CA GLN A 921 -31.07 22.23 22.56
C GLN A 921 -31.43 22.69 23.98
N CYS A 922 -31.92 21.79 24.84
CA CYS A 922 -32.18 22.11 26.26
C CYS A 922 -30.89 22.41 27.04
N PHE A 923 -29.80 21.70 26.74
CA PHE A 923 -28.53 21.77 27.48
C PHE A 923 -27.65 22.97 27.08
N TYR A 924 -27.94 23.62 25.95
CA TYR A 924 -27.48 24.97 25.62
C TYR A 924 -28.20 26.09 26.41
N ASN A 925 -29.26 25.78 27.17
CA ASN A 925 -30.09 26.77 27.87
C ASN A 925 -30.16 26.51 29.38
N GLN A 926 -29.44 27.33 30.17
CA GLN A 926 -29.44 27.27 31.64
C GLN A 926 -30.85 27.32 32.24
N THR A 927 -31.81 28.01 31.61
CA THR A 927 -33.21 28.04 32.08
C THR A 927 -33.86 26.67 31.99
N CYS A 928 -33.58 25.90 30.92
CA CYS A 928 -34.09 24.54 30.74
C CYS A 928 -33.48 23.58 31.76
N ILE A 929 -32.17 23.65 31.97
CA ILE A 929 -31.44 22.88 33.00
C ILE A 929 -31.99 23.17 34.41
N ASN A 930 -32.16 24.45 34.76
CA ASN A 930 -32.70 24.85 36.07
C ASN A 930 -34.15 24.33 36.29
N ILE A 931 -34.97 24.27 35.22
CA ILE A 931 -36.30 23.68 35.28
C ILE A 931 -36.21 22.16 35.49
N LEU A 932 -35.35 21.45 34.76
CA LEU A 932 -35.14 20.00 34.95
C LEU A 932 -34.74 19.67 36.38
N GLN A 933 -33.74 20.37 36.93
CA GLN A 933 -33.28 20.17 38.32
C GLN A 933 -34.39 20.40 39.35
N SER A 934 -35.34 21.30 39.09
CA SER A 934 -36.47 21.55 39.99
C SER A 934 -37.45 20.37 40.12
N TYR A 935 -37.49 19.48 39.12
CA TYR A 935 -38.32 18.26 39.13
C TYR A 935 -37.61 17.01 39.67
N CYS A 936 -36.29 17.06 39.87
CA CYS A 936 -35.50 15.91 40.31
C CYS A 936 -35.58 15.58 41.82
N GLN A 937 -36.11 16.50 42.65
CA GLN A 937 -36.44 16.31 44.08
C GLN A 937 -35.34 15.74 45.03
N THR A 938 -34.10 15.61 44.57
CA THR A 938 -32.92 15.21 45.35
C THR A 938 -32.65 16.14 46.54
N SER A 939 -32.09 15.61 47.63
CA SER A 939 -31.68 16.40 48.81
C SER A 939 -30.45 17.29 48.61
N SER A 940 -29.70 17.12 47.51
CA SER A 940 -28.46 17.84 47.17
C SER A 940 -28.54 18.50 45.80
N PHE A 941 -28.57 19.83 45.76
CA PHE A 941 -28.46 20.58 44.50
C PHE A 941 -27.02 20.57 43.97
N ILE A 942 -26.82 20.21 42.70
CA ILE A 942 -25.53 20.32 42.02
C ILE A 942 -25.53 21.52 41.07
N ASN A 943 -24.44 22.29 41.05
CA ASN A 943 -24.30 23.44 40.16
C ASN A 943 -23.78 22.97 38.78
N VAL A 944 -24.64 23.02 37.77
CA VAL A 944 -24.41 22.48 36.42
C VAL A 944 -24.52 23.59 35.40
N THR A 945 -23.52 23.68 34.52
CA THR A 945 -23.35 24.78 33.56
C THR A 945 -23.91 24.40 32.19
N ALA A 946 -24.70 25.29 31.60
CA ALA A 946 -25.13 25.15 30.21
C ALA A 946 -23.96 25.13 29.22
N LEU A 947 -24.12 24.39 28.13
CA LEU A 947 -23.19 24.37 27.00
C LEU A 947 -23.11 25.77 26.35
N ALA A 948 -21.92 26.13 25.84
CA ALA A 948 -21.67 27.42 25.23
C ALA A 948 -21.89 27.35 23.72
N VAL A 949 -22.81 28.17 23.18
CA VAL A 949 -23.10 28.20 21.72
C VAL A 949 -21.81 28.53 20.94
N PRO A 950 -21.29 27.61 20.10
CA PRO A 950 -19.94 27.75 19.56
C PRO A 950 -19.90 28.68 18.33
N LEU A 951 -19.02 29.69 18.38
CA LEU A 951 -18.83 30.66 17.30
C LEU A 951 -17.42 30.59 16.70
N PRO A 952 -17.22 30.02 15.49
CA PRO A 952 -18.13 29.19 14.70
C PRO A 952 -17.81 27.69 14.90
N GLY A 953 -18.68 26.95 15.60
CA GLY A 953 -18.55 25.48 15.71
C GLY A 953 -18.91 24.74 14.42
N GLN A 954 -18.61 23.45 14.36
CA GLN A 954 -18.98 22.58 13.24
C GLN A 954 -20.48 22.22 13.29
N PHE A 955 -21.06 22.15 14.49
CA PHE A 955 -22.43 21.70 14.73
C PHE A 955 -23.35 22.84 15.21
N LEU A 956 -24.67 22.66 15.03
CA LEU A 956 -25.70 23.59 15.49
C LEU A 956 -26.33 23.09 16.80
N GLU A 957 -26.98 23.97 17.57
CA GLU A 957 -27.72 23.60 18.80
C GLU A 957 -28.76 22.48 18.57
N ASN A 958 -29.28 22.38 17.34
CA ASN A 958 -30.27 21.40 16.92
C ASN A 958 -29.71 20.21 16.13
N SER A 959 -28.39 20.13 15.91
CA SER A 959 -27.72 18.95 15.35
C SER A 959 -27.94 17.76 16.29
N THR A 960 -28.34 16.62 15.74
CA THR A 960 -28.57 15.40 16.51
C THR A 960 -27.26 14.77 16.98
N ILE A 961 -27.33 13.92 18.01
CA ILE A 961 -26.16 13.16 18.46
C ILE A 961 -25.68 12.18 17.38
N ALA A 962 -26.55 11.75 16.46
CA ALA A 962 -26.12 11.07 15.23
C ALA A 962 -25.28 12.00 14.33
N ASP A 963 -25.76 13.21 13.99
CA ASP A 963 -24.99 14.17 13.16
C ASP A 963 -23.61 14.48 13.78
N VAL A 964 -23.53 14.53 15.11
CA VAL A 964 -22.27 14.75 15.85
C VAL A 964 -21.39 13.49 15.86
N LEU A 965 -21.95 12.28 16.01
CA LEU A 965 -21.20 11.01 16.02
C LEU A 965 -20.70 10.57 14.64
N ASP A 966 -21.43 10.91 13.58
CA ASP A 966 -21.03 10.62 12.20
C ASP A 966 -19.76 11.40 11.79
N GLU A 967 -19.41 12.45 12.53
CA GLU A 967 -18.14 13.19 12.45
C GLU A 967 -17.21 12.91 13.66
N LEU A 968 -17.33 11.73 14.28
CA LEU A 968 -16.59 11.28 15.46
C LEU A 968 -16.62 12.27 16.64
N MET A 969 -17.71 13.02 16.81
CA MET A 969 -17.82 14.09 17.79
C MET A 969 -16.67 15.11 17.77
N VAL A 970 -16.01 15.34 16.63
CA VAL A 970 -14.91 16.31 16.50
C VAL A 970 -15.43 17.66 15.98
N GLU A 971 -15.18 18.74 16.71
CA GLU A 971 -15.50 20.13 16.31
C GLU A 971 -14.42 20.73 15.41
N GLU A 972 -13.15 20.37 15.63
CA GLU A 972 -12.03 20.87 14.85
C GLU A 972 -10.92 19.82 14.72
N TRP A 973 -10.39 19.66 13.52
CA TRP A 973 -9.21 18.86 13.21
C TRP A 973 -8.05 19.77 12.80
N ILE A 974 -7.10 19.97 13.70
CA ILE A 974 -5.91 20.81 13.49
C ILE A 974 -4.81 19.94 12.86
N ASN A 975 -4.68 20.06 11.53
CA ASN A 975 -3.78 19.25 10.72
C ASN A 975 -2.63 20.08 10.16
N SER A 976 -1.40 19.56 10.16
CA SER A 976 -0.27 20.18 9.48
C SER A 976 0.71 19.17 8.89
N SER A 977 1.33 19.53 7.76
CA SER A 977 2.36 18.72 7.08
C SER A 977 3.61 19.55 6.82
N ILE A 978 4.75 19.09 7.36
CA ILE A 978 6.00 19.87 7.36
C ILE A 978 6.96 19.29 6.32
N TYR A 979 6.87 19.80 5.09
CA TYR A 979 7.78 19.42 3.99
C TYR A 979 9.27 19.60 4.33
N GLY A 980 9.59 20.52 5.25
CA GLY A 980 10.94 20.67 5.80
C GLY A 980 11.45 19.41 6.51
N ASN A 981 10.61 18.81 7.36
CA ASN A 981 10.94 17.58 8.09
C ASN A 981 11.08 16.40 7.12
N TYR A 982 10.12 16.23 6.21
CA TYR A 982 10.20 15.20 5.16
C TYR A 982 11.52 15.27 4.38
N TYR A 983 11.94 16.48 3.95
CA TYR A 983 13.20 16.66 3.24
C TYR A 983 14.43 16.31 4.11
N SER A 984 14.41 16.63 5.41
CA SER A 984 15.49 16.30 6.35
C SER A 984 15.52 14.84 6.82
N GLU A 985 14.43 14.10 6.66
CA GLU A 985 14.38 12.65 6.88
C GLU A 985 14.82 11.89 5.61
N CYS A 986 14.32 12.27 4.43
CA CYS A 986 14.74 11.70 3.12
C CYS A 986 16.25 11.81 2.87
N GLN A 987 16.88 12.91 3.32
CA GLN A 987 18.32 13.18 3.22
C GLN A 987 18.90 12.89 1.82
N PRO A 988 18.65 13.74 0.81
CA PRO A 988 19.04 13.45 -0.56
C PRO A 988 20.57 13.28 -0.72
N SER A 989 20.99 12.10 -1.18
CA SER A 989 22.39 11.74 -1.40
C SER A 989 23.02 12.63 -2.49
N GLY A 990 22.24 12.91 -3.53
CA GLY A 990 22.54 13.91 -4.55
C GLY A 990 21.37 14.14 -5.50
N CYS A 991 21.39 15.29 -6.16
CA CYS A 991 20.54 15.62 -7.30
C CYS A 991 21.33 15.49 -8.61
N SER A 992 20.70 14.95 -9.65
CA SER A 992 21.13 15.05 -11.04
C SER A 992 20.11 15.83 -11.86
N TYR A 993 20.57 16.64 -12.82
CA TYR A 993 19.71 17.28 -13.82
C TYR A 993 20.45 17.48 -15.14
N THR A 994 19.74 17.56 -16.26
CA THR A 994 20.36 17.66 -17.60
C THR A 994 20.21 19.04 -18.19
N ILE A 995 21.33 19.64 -18.63
CA ILE A 995 21.34 20.89 -19.40
C ILE A 995 21.78 20.61 -20.84
N THR A 996 21.21 21.36 -21.79
CA THR A 996 21.60 21.30 -23.21
C THR A 996 22.59 22.41 -23.53
N THR A 997 23.83 22.02 -23.84
CA THR A 997 24.92 22.95 -24.14
C THR A 997 25.46 22.72 -25.55
N LYS A 998 26.27 23.67 -26.04
CA LYS A 998 26.93 23.57 -27.35
C LYS A 998 28.38 23.17 -27.15
N ASN A 999 28.89 22.36 -28.09
CA ASN A 999 30.30 21.97 -28.13
C ASN A 999 31.24 23.14 -27.84
N SER A 1000 32.09 23.01 -26.82
CA SER A 1000 33.02 24.07 -26.44
C SER A 1000 33.99 24.38 -27.58
N ALA A 1001 34.37 25.66 -27.73
CA ALA A 1001 35.30 26.06 -28.79
C ALA A 1001 36.62 25.29 -28.73
N ILE A 1002 37.08 24.92 -27.52
CA ILE A 1002 38.26 24.07 -27.33
C ILE A 1002 38.03 22.67 -27.91
N TYR A 1003 36.92 22.01 -27.59
CA TYR A 1003 36.59 20.68 -28.11
C TYR A 1003 36.47 20.66 -29.64
N ILE A 1004 35.82 21.66 -30.23
CA ILE A 1004 35.73 21.83 -31.69
C ILE A 1004 37.13 21.96 -32.29
N ILE A 1005 37.98 22.84 -31.73
CA ILE A 1005 39.35 23.09 -32.21
C ILE A 1005 40.23 21.84 -32.08
N THR A 1006 40.21 21.13 -30.95
CA THR A 1006 41.02 19.91 -30.75
C THR A 1006 40.58 18.78 -31.66
N THR A 1007 39.28 18.61 -31.87
CA THR A 1007 38.70 17.60 -32.77
C THR A 1007 39.09 17.89 -34.22
N LEU A 1008 39.00 19.15 -34.66
CA LEU A 1008 39.48 19.57 -35.97
C LEU A 1008 40.99 19.33 -36.13
N ILE A 1009 41.83 19.72 -35.16
CA ILE A 1009 43.29 19.51 -35.23
C ILE A 1009 43.65 18.02 -35.35
N GLY A 1010 42.98 17.14 -34.60
CA GLY A 1010 43.18 15.69 -34.69
C GLY A 1010 42.81 15.13 -36.07
N LEU A 1011 41.62 15.46 -36.56
CA LEU A 1011 41.12 14.97 -37.86
C LEU A 1011 41.87 15.54 -39.07
N VAL A 1012 42.34 16.80 -38.99
CA VAL A 1012 43.18 17.45 -40.03
C VAL A 1012 44.38 16.60 -40.42
N GLY A 1013 45.05 15.94 -39.46
CA GLY A 1013 46.23 15.11 -39.73
C GLY A 1013 45.91 13.90 -40.62
N GLY A 1014 44.82 13.19 -40.31
CA GLY A 1014 44.33 12.06 -41.11
C GLY A 1014 43.83 12.51 -42.49
N LEU A 1015 42.97 13.54 -42.52
CA LEU A 1015 42.38 14.11 -43.73
C LEU A 1015 43.44 14.58 -44.74
N ILE A 1016 44.46 15.33 -44.29
CA ILE A 1016 45.59 15.76 -45.13
C ILE A 1016 46.36 14.56 -45.69
N THR A 1017 46.50 13.48 -44.91
CA THR A 1017 47.26 12.29 -45.32
C THR A 1017 46.51 11.50 -46.38
N VAL A 1018 45.20 11.27 -46.20
CA VAL A 1018 44.34 10.62 -47.20
C VAL A 1018 44.26 11.45 -48.49
N LEU A 1019 43.99 12.75 -48.40
CA LEU A 1019 43.91 13.62 -49.59
C LEU A 1019 45.23 13.73 -50.36
N LYS A 1020 46.39 13.67 -49.67
CA LYS A 1020 47.71 13.61 -50.33
C LYS A 1020 47.95 12.31 -51.09
N PHE A 1021 47.27 11.23 -50.72
CA PHE A 1021 47.35 9.94 -51.41
C PHE A 1021 46.32 9.82 -52.55
N THR A 1022 45.07 10.22 -52.32
CA THR A 1022 43.98 10.05 -53.31
C THR A 1022 44.10 11.02 -54.48
N VAL A 1023 44.33 12.31 -54.24
CA VAL A 1023 44.24 13.34 -55.30
C VAL A 1023 45.26 13.16 -56.43
N PRO A 1024 46.56 12.89 -56.17
CA PRO A 1024 47.52 12.64 -57.26
C PRO A 1024 47.25 11.35 -58.04
N ASN A 1025 46.57 10.37 -57.43
CA ASN A 1025 46.18 9.13 -58.08
C ASN A 1025 44.91 9.30 -58.92
N LEU A 1026 43.94 10.10 -58.46
CA LEU A 1026 42.77 10.52 -59.25
C LEU A 1026 43.19 11.29 -60.52
N VAL A 1027 44.14 12.22 -60.40
CA VAL A 1027 44.67 12.97 -61.56
C VAL A 1027 45.54 12.09 -62.47
N LYS A 1028 46.08 10.96 -61.98
CA LYS A 1028 46.68 9.93 -62.85
C LYS A 1028 45.63 9.10 -63.59
N LEU A 1029 44.56 8.69 -62.92
CA LEU A 1029 43.43 7.97 -63.53
C LEU A 1029 42.80 8.79 -64.67
N SER A 1030 42.62 10.10 -64.47
CA SER A 1030 42.14 11.03 -65.51
C SER A 1030 43.14 11.32 -66.64
N ASN A 1031 44.30 10.65 -66.66
CA ASN A 1031 45.34 10.80 -67.68
C ASN A 1031 45.77 9.45 -68.31
N LEU A 1032 45.05 8.34 -68.04
CA LEU A 1032 45.19 7.14 -68.87
C LEU A 1032 44.54 7.38 -70.25
N GLN A 1033 45.28 7.13 -71.33
CA GLN A 1033 44.78 7.21 -72.70
C GLN A 1033 43.92 5.98 -73.07
N CYS A 1034 42.82 5.78 -72.34
CA CYS A 1034 41.77 4.79 -72.63
C CYS A 1034 40.35 5.40 -72.65
N PHE A 1035 40.25 6.73 -72.76
CA PHE A 1035 38.99 7.47 -72.97
C PHE A 1035 38.86 8.08 -74.38
N TYR A 1036 39.73 7.68 -75.31
CA TYR A 1036 39.71 8.17 -76.71
C TYR A 1036 39.76 7.03 -77.72
N ASN A 1037 38.83 6.07 -77.58
CA ASN A 1037 38.46 5.14 -78.63
C ASN A 1037 36.93 5.16 -78.78
N GLN A 1038 36.43 5.27 -80.02
CA GLN A 1038 35.04 5.65 -80.31
C GLN A 1038 34.02 4.63 -79.77
N THR A 1039 34.40 3.35 -79.66
CA THR A 1039 33.57 2.28 -79.07
C THR A 1039 33.23 2.48 -77.59
N CYS A 1040 34.00 3.26 -76.82
CA CYS A 1040 33.70 3.49 -75.40
C CYS A 1040 32.71 4.63 -75.17
N ILE A 1041 32.62 5.60 -76.08
CA ILE A 1041 31.65 6.71 -76.00
C ILE A 1041 30.21 6.17 -76.19
N ASN A 1042 30.03 5.22 -77.10
CA ASN A 1042 28.73 4.58 -77.37
C ASN A 1042 28.15 3.83 -76.16
N ILE A 1043 28.96 3.46 -75.17
CA ILE A 1043 28.52 2.79 -73.92
C ILE A 1043 28.14 3.81 -72.82
N LEU A 1044 28.63 5.05 -72.91
CA LEU A 1044 28.29 6.12 -71.97
C LEU A 1044 27.13 7.00 -72.46
N GLN A 1045 26.91 7.10 -73.78
CA GLN A 1045 25.72 7.76 -74.33
C GLN A 1045 24.44 6.92 -74.15
N SER A 1046 24.54 5.60 -73.96
CA SER A 1046 23.39 4.72 -73.72
C SER A 1046 22.82 4.77 -72.29
N TYR A 1047 23.34 5.65 -71.41
CA TYR A 1047 22.92 5.74 -70.01
C TYR A 1047 22.25 7.08 -69.62
N PHE A 1048 22.24 8.09 -70.50
CA PHE A 1048 21.72 9.43 -70.19
C PHE A 1048 20.96 10.08 -71.35
N GLN A 1049 19.83 9.48 -71.75
CA GLN A 1049 18.71 10.21 -72.37
C GLN A 1049 17.38 9.45 -72.19
N ALA A 1050 16.38 10.16 -71.68
CA ALA A 1050 14.96 9.78 -71.63
C ALA A 1050 14.18 10.65 -72.66
N PRO A 1051 12.86 10.49 -72.94
CA PRO A 1051 11.87 9.71 -72.18
C PRO A 1051 10.75 8.96 -72.97
N SER A 1052 9.93 8.21 -72.21
CA SER A 1052 8.45 8.08 -72.32
C SER A 1052 7.71 7.32 -73.46
N LEU A 1053 6.66 6.60 -73.02
CA LEU A 1053 5.28 6.44 -73.57
C LEU A 1053 4.83 5.21 -74.43
N MET A 1054 3.85 4.50 -73.81
CA MET A 1054 2.60 3.89 -74.35
C MET A 1054 2.52 2.46 -74.97
N ASN A 1055 1.46 1.75 -74.48
CA ASN A 1055 0.57 0.75 -75.14
C ASN A 1055 1.08 -0.71 -75.37
N ILE A 1056 0.52 -1.77 -74.75
CA ILE A 1056 -0.82 -2.46 -74.93
C ILE A 1056 -0.76 -3.54 -76.05
N THR A 1057 -1.15 -4.83 -75.94
CA THR A 1057 -1.78 -5.75 -74.93
C THR A 1057 -1.64 -7.22 -75.41
N ALA A 1058 -1.85 -8.33 -74.67
CA ALA A 1058 -2.01 -8.61 -73.23
C ALA A 1058 -1.32 -9.96 -72.85
N LEU A 1059 -1.90 -11.17 -72.66
CA LEU A 1059 -3.29 -11.68 -72.58
C LEU A 1059 -3.35 -13.14 -72.01
N ALA A 1060 -3.69 -13.38 -70.73
CA ALA A 1060 -4.24 -14.65 -70.17
C ALA A 1060 -4.53 -14.57 -68.65
N VAL A 1061 -5.73 -15.00 -68.23
CA VAL A 1061 -6.24 -15.21 -66.84
C VAL A 1061 -6.72 -16.69 -66.73
N PRO A 1062 -7.31 -17.25 -65.63
CA PRO A 1062 -7.78 -16.71 -64.34
C PRO A 1062 -7.15 -17.45 -63.10
N LEU A 1063 -7.46 -17.24 -61.80
CA LEU A 1063 -8.73 -17.18 -61.02
C LEU A 1063 -8.53 -16.40 -59.68
N PRO A 1064 -9.59 -16.09 -58.88
CA PRO A 1064 -9.63 -14.81 -58.14
C PRO A 1064 -9.87 -14.85 -56.62
N GLY A 1065 -9.38 -13.78 -55.95
CA GLY A 1065 -10.28 -12.81 -55.29
C GLY A 1065 -10.64 -12.97 -53.81
N ARG A 1066 -10.02 -12.14 -52.95
CA ARG A 1066 -10.71 -11.01 -52.29
C ARG A 1066 -9.74 -10.02 -51.62
N PHE A 1067 -9.70 -8.81 -52.14
CA PHE A 1067 -9.34 -7.58 -51.41
C PHE A 1067 -10.54 -6.62 -51.52
N LEU A 1068 -10.61 -5.60 -50.65
CA LEU A 1068 -11.60 -4.53 -50.72
C LEU A 1068 -11.10 -3.36 -51.57
N GLU A 1069 -12.01 -2.69 -52.28
CA GLU A 1069 -11.70 -1.54 -53.12
C GLU A 1069 -11.41 -0.30 -52.25
N ASN A 1070 -10.12 0.01 -52.03
CA ASN A 1070 -9.54 1.36 -51.91
C ASN A 1070 -8.05 1.38 -51.46
N SER A 1071 -7.38 0.23 -51.32
CA SER A 1071 -5.92 0.20 -51.09
C SER A 1071 -5.13 0.77 -52.27
N THR A 1072 -4.06 1.50 -51.98
CA THR A 1072 -3.19 2.22 -52.91
C THR A 1072 -1.97 1.39 -53.36
N ILE A 1073 -1.19 1.94 -54.30
CA ILE A 1073 0.06 1.33 -54.77
C ILE A 1073 1.16 1.32 -53.68
N ALA A 1074 1.06 2.16 -52.64
CA ALA A 1074 1.98 2.09 -51.50
C ALA A 1074 1.80 0.78 -50.71
N ASP A 1075 0.54 0.42 -50.43
CA ASP A 1075 0.17 -0.74 -49.61
C ASP A 1075 0.60 -2.07 -50.23
N VAL A 1076 0.73 -2.13 -51.56
CA VAL A 1076 1.22 -3.30 -52.32
C VAL A 1076 2.76 -3.35 -52.38
N LEU A 1077 3.45 -2.20 -52.32
CA LEU A 1077 4.91 -2.14 -52.31
C LEU A 1077 5.52 -2.45 -50.94
N GLU A 1078 4.79 -2.21 -49.85
CA GLU A 1078 5.23 -2.52 -48.49
C GLU A 1078 5.26 -4.03 -48.20
N GLN A 1079 4.40 -4.82 -48.86
CA GLN A 1079 4.29 -6.27 -48.65
C GLN A 1079 5.29 -7.14 -49.45
N LEU A 1080 6.20 -6.56 -50.26
CA LEU A 1080 7.05 -7.32 -51.20
C LEU A 1080 8.55 -7.39 -50.86
N MET A 1081 9.01 -6.82 -49.74
CA MET A 1081 10.44 -6.89 -49.35
C MET A 1081 10.69 -7.05 -47.83
N VAL A 1082 10.20 -8.14 -47.23
CA VAL A 1082 10.66 -8.60 -45.90
C VAL A 1082 10.85 -10.12 -45.87
N GLU A 1083 12.11 -10.55 -45.83
CA GLU A 1083 12.66 -11.68 -45.02
C GLU A 1083 14.20 -11.58 -45.11
N GLU A 1084 15.02 -12.03 -44.15
CA GLU A 1084 14.75 -13.06 -43.14
C GLU A 1084 15.24 -12.66 -41.71
N TRP A 1085 14.31 -12.70 -40.75
CA TRP A 1085 14.42 -13.09 -39.33
C TRP A 1085 15.63 -12.67 -38.45
N ILE A 1086 15.34 -11.75 -37.51
CA ILE A 1086 15.69 -11.90 -36.08
C ILE A 1086 14.42 -11.56 -35.28
N ASN A 1087 14.10 -12.32 -34.22
CA ASN A 1087 12.84 -12.21 -33.47
C ASN A 1087 12.57 -10.79 -32.94
N SER A 1088 11.54 -10.13 -33.47
CA SER A 1088 11.04 -8.84 -32.97
C SER A 1088 9.50 -8.74 -33.03
N SER A 1089 8.80 -9.81 -32.67
CA SER A 1089 7.39 -9.74 -32.30
C SER A 1089 7.22 -8.95 -30.98
N ILE A 1090 5.98 -8.50 -30.69
CA ILE A 1090 5.54 -7.76 -29.48
C ILE A 1090 5.94 -6.26 -29.43
N TYR A 1091 7.13 -5.83 -29.89
CA TYR A 1091 7.58 -4.43 -29.70
C TYR A 1091 6.84 -3.35 -30.52
N GLY A 1092 6.15 -3.71 -31.61
CA GLY A 1092 5.52 -2.73 -32.52
C GLY A 1092 4.31 -2.02 -31.88
N ASN A 1093 3.28 -2.77 -31.52
CA ASN A 1093 2.00 -2.25 -31.03
C ASN A 1093 2.18 -1.42 -29.73
N TYR A 1094 3.07 -1.88 -28.85
CA TYR A 1094 3.45 -1.20 -27.61
C TYR A 1094 3.90 0.26 -27.86
N TYR A 1095 4.49 0.56 -29.01
CA TYR A 1095 5.02 1.89 -29.31
C TYR A 1095 3.97 2.86 -29.89
N SER A 1096 2.91 2.35 -30.52
CA SER A 1096 1.85 3.18 -31.11
C SER A 1096 0.86 3.75 -30.07
N GLU A 1097 0.65 3.04 -28.97
CA GLU A 1097 -0.36 3.39 -27.95
C GLU A 1097 0.20 4.31 -26.86
N CYS A 1098 1.49 4.19 -26.51
CA CYS A 1098 2.03 4.74 -25.26
C CYS A 1098 2.38 6.25 -25.21
N GLN A 1099 2.43 6.98 -26.34
CA GLN A 1099 2.90 8.39 -26.50
C GLN A 1099 3.75 9.00 -25.33
N PRO A 1100 4.93 8.47 -25.00
CA PRO A 1100 5.72 8.95 -23.86
C PRO A 1100 6.35 10.32 -24.15
N SER A 1101 6.45 11.17 -23.12
CA SER A 1101 6.95 12.55 -23.23
C SER A 1101 8.43 12.68 -23.59
N GLY A 1102 9.21 11.59 -23.53
CA GLY A 1102 10.59 11.57 -24.04
C GLY A 1102 11.27 10.20 -24.02
N CYS A 1103 11.24 9.47 -25.15
CA CYS A 1103 12.08 8.29 -25.34
C CYS A 1103 13.55 8.66 -25.62
N SER A 1104 14.45 8.37 -24.68
CA SER A 1104 15.91 8.42 -24.90
C SER A 1104 16.39 7.18 -25.66
N TYR A 1105 16.43 7.23 -26.98
CA TYR A 1105 17.00 6.17 -27.82
C TYR A 1105 18.33 6.60 -28.44
N THR A 1106 19.38 5.79 -28.30
CA THR A 1106 20.67 6.02 -28.97
C THR A 1106 20.80 5.10 -30.19
N ILE A 1107 20.01 5.36 -31.23
CA ILE A 1107 20.12 4.61 -32.50
C ILE A 1107 21.28 5.19 -33.33
N THR A 1108 22.43 4.52 -33.28
CA THR A 1108 23.49 4.72 -34.29
C THR A 1108 23.01 4.10 -35.61
N THR A 1109 22.56 4.93 -36.54
CA THR A 1109 21.99 4.50 -37.83
C THR A 1109 23.01 3.76 -38.71
N LYS A 1110 22.54 2.83 -39.55
CA LYS A 1110 23.37 2.17 -40.56
C LYS A 1110 23.87 3.24 -41.56
N ASN A 1111 25.18 3.29 -41.77
CA ASN A 1111 25.82 4.29 -42.62
C ASN A 1111 25.39 4.19 -44.09
N SER A 1112 25.28 5.36 -44.74
CA SER A 1112 25.09 5.48 -46.19
C SER A 1112 26.15 4.70 -46.98
N ALA A 1113 25.75 4.09 -48.10
CA ALA A 1113 26.63 3.38 -49.02
C ALA A 1113 27.83 4.23 -49.48
N ILE A 1114 27.68 5.55 -49.58
CA ILE A 1114 28.76 6.50 -49.93
C ILE A 1114 29.90 6.44 -48.90
N TYR A 1115 29.58 6.26 -47.62
CA TYR A 1115 30.55 6.14 -46.53
C TYR A 1115 31.25 4.77 -46.53
N ILE A 1116 30.52 3.71 -46.86
CA ILE A 1116 31.08 2.35 -47.03
C ILE A 1116 32.07 2.34 -48.21
N ILE A 1117 31.70 2.92 -49.35
CA ILE A 1117 32.54 3.03 -50.56
C ILE A 1117 33.82 3.84 -50.27
N THR A 1118 33.71 4.98 -49.60
CA THR A 1118 34.90 5.80 -49.26
C THR A 1118 35.81 5.11 -48.24
N THR A 1119 35.26 4.32 -47.31
CA THR A 1119 36.04 3.49 -46.36
C THR A 1119 36.76 2.34 -47.07
N LEU A 1120 36.10 1.67 -48.02
CA LEU A 1120 36.71 0.63 -48.88
C LEU A 1120 37.89 1.18 -49.71
N ILE A 1121 37.73 2.35 -50.32
CA ILE A 1121 38.81 3.04 -51.05
C ILE A 1121 39.99 3.37 -50.10
N GLY A 1122 39.70 3.76 -48.86
CA GLY A 1122 40.71 3.97 -47.81
C GLY A 1122 41.47 2.69 -47.45
N LEU A 1123 40.77 1.58 -47.24
CA LEU A 1123 41.36 0.26 -46.94
C LEU A 1123 42.28 -0.23 -48.06
N VAL A 1124 41.81 -0.20 -49.31
CA VAL A 1124 42.61 -0.61 -50.48
C VAL A 1124 43.84 0.29 -50.66
N GLY A 1125 43.69 1.60 -50.47
CA GLY A 1125 44.82 2.55 -50.50
C GLY A 1125 45.86 2.29 -49.41
N GLY A 1126 45.41 1.98 -48.20
CA GLY A 1126 46.27 1.60 -47.07
C GLY A 1126 47.05 0.31 -47.35
N LEU A 1127 46.37 -0.75 -47.78
CA LEU A 1127 46.97 -2.06 -48.04
C LEU A 1127 48.07 -1.97 -49.13
N ILE A 1128 47.78 -1.29 -50.24
CA ILE A 1128 48.74 -1.05 -51.33
C ILE A 1128 49.96 -0.25 -50.85
N THR A 1129 49.77 0.68 -49.92
CA THR A 1129 50.86 1.49 -49.35
C THR A 1129 51.76 0.65 -48.43
N VAL A 1130 51.18 -0.20 -47.58
CA VAL A 1130 51.92 -1.14 -46.72
C VAL A 1130 52.74 -2.12 -47.57
N MET A 1131 52.13 -2.73 -48.60
CA MET A 1131 52.85 -3.63 -49.50
C MET A 1131 54.01 -2.93 -50.22
N LYS A 1132 53.81 -1.72 -50.75
CA LYS A 1132 54.89 -0.96 -51.41
C LYS A 1132 56.03 -0.54 -50.48
N LEU A 1133 55.77 -0.37 -49.18
CA LEU A 1133 56.77 0.04 -48.21
C LEU A 1133 57.57 -1.16 -47.66
N ILE A 1134 56.94 -2.32 -47.52
CA ILE A 1134 57.58 -3.55 -47.02
C ILE A 1134 58.32 -4.32 -48.11
N MET A 1135 57.74 -4.46 -49.32
CA MET A 1135 58.27 -5.36 -50.36
C MET A 1135 59.73 -5.09 -50.77
N PRO A 1136 60.24 -3.83 -50.84
CA PRO A 1136 61.67 -3.59 -51.12
C PRO A 1136 62.61 -4.14 -50.05
N TYR A 1137 62.17 -4.20 -48.78
CA TYR A 1137 62.93 -4.80 -47.69
C TYR A 1137 62.79 -6.31 -47.67
N LEU A 1138 61.61 -6.84 -47.96
CA LEU A 1138 61.35 -8.28 -48.07
C LEU A 1138 62.15 -8.88 -49.23
N VAL A 1139 62.19 -8.23 -50.39
CA VAL A 1139 63.04 -8.59 -51.53
C VAL A 1139 64.54 -8.46 -51.21
N LYS A 1140 64.96 -7.45 -50.44
CA LYS A 1140 66.36 -7.37 -49.94
C LYS A 1140 66.71 -8.51 -48.99
N PHE A 1141 65.80 -8.89 -48.10
CA PHE A 1141 65.98 -10.00 -47.16
C PHE A 1141 66.07 -11.34 -47.89
N ILE A 1142 65.17 -11.59 -48.85
CA ILE A 1142 65.22 -12.75 -49.75
C ILE A 1142 66.52 -12.78 -50.56
N MET A 1143 66.93 -11.68 -51.18
CA MET A 1143 68.21 -11.63 -51.92
C MET A 1143 69.44 -11.80 -51.02
N PHE A 1144 69.41 -11.32 -49.78
CA PHE A 1144 70.47 -11.57 -48.80
C PHE A 1144 70.58 -13.06 -48.45
N TYR A 1145 69.44 -13.73 -48.26
CA TYR A 1145 69.37 -15.17 -48.02
C TYR A 1145 69.89 -15.98 -49.24
N ILE A 1146 69.36 -15.69 -50.44
CA ILE A 1146 69.78 -16.35 -51.70
C ILE A 1146 71.28 -16.20 -51.94
N LYS A 1147 71.87 -15.03 -51.63
CA LYS A 1147 73.31 -14.79 -51.82
C LYS A 1147 74.20 -15.58 -50.85
N LYS A 1148 73.65 -16.08 -49.73
CA LYS A 1148 74.37 -16.94 -48.77
C LYS A 1148 74.32 -18.43 -49.14
N CYS A 1149 73.43 -18.85 -50.04
CA CYS A 1149 73.22 -20.27 -50.40
C CYS A 1149 74.00 -20.76 -51.65
N LYS A 1150 74.92 -19.96 -52.22
CA LYS A 1150 75.82 -20.43 -53.29
C LYS A 1150 77.05 -21.12 -52.72
N GLY A 1151 76.86 -22.34 -52.20
CA GLY A 1151 77.92 -23.11 -51.52
C GLY A 1151 77.64 -24.61 -51.38
N GLY A 1152 76.89 -25.23 -52.28
CA GLY A 1152 76.61 -26.67 -52.27
C GLY A 1152 75.48 -27.05 -53.25
N ARG A 1153 75.63 -28.17 -53.96
CA ARG A 1153 74.61 -28.73 -54.86
C ARG A 1153 74.28 -30.15 -54.41
N ALA A 1154 73.01 -30.43 -54.16
CA ALA A 1154 72.24 -31.53 -54.78
C ALA A 1154 70.79 -31.54 -54.26
N THR A 1155 69.82 -31.81 -55.16
CA THR A 1155 68.54 -32.54 -54.98
C THR A 1155 67.67 -32.33 -53.72
N ILE A 1156 66.34 -32.15 -53.77
CA ILE A 1156 65.36 -32.27 -54.87
C ILE A 1156 64.09 -31.42 -54.61
N MET A 1157 63.28 -31.22 -55.66
CA MET A 1157 61.96 -30.54 -55.75
C MET A 1157 60.80 -31.31 -55.05
N PRO A 1158 59.52 -30.84 -55.05
CA PRO A 1158 58.99 -29.46 -55.16
C PRO A 1158 57.82 -29.14 -54.19
N MET A 1159 57.60 -27.86 -53.85
CA MET A 1159 56.24 -27.28 -53.72
C MET A 1159 56.26 -25.73 -53.60
N ILE A 1160 55.07 -25.13 -53.61
CA ILE A 1160 54.73 -23.68 -53.61
C ILE A 1160 54.75 -23.04 -55.01
N GLN A 1161 53.55 -23.00 -55.60
CA GLN A 1161 53.18 -22.17 -56.75
C GLN A 1161 51.78 -21.56 -56.49
N THR A 1162 51.71 -20.68 -55.50
CA THR A 1162 50.56 -19.82 -55.18
C THR A 1162 51.04 -18.59 -54.43
#